data_AF-A0A182FH26-F1
#
_entry.id   AF-A0A182FH26-F1
#
_cell.length_a   1.000
_cell.length_b   1.000
_cell.length_c   1.000
_cell.angle_alpha   90.00
_cell.angle_beta   90.00
_cell.angle_gamma   90.00
#
_symmetry.space_group_name_H-M   'P 1'
#
loop_
_entity.id
_entity.type
_entity.pdbx_description
1 polymer ?
#
loop_
_entity_poly.entity_id
_entity_poly.type
_entity_poly.pdbx_seq_one_letter_code
_entity_poly.pdbx_strand_id
1 'polypeptide(L)'
;MSSPSPKSPELSDKSRKYDRQIRLWGEHGQTLLENAQICLVNATALGTEVLKGVVLPGIGGFTIVDEQLVREEDVGCNFFLDHGSIGQSRAKRCMQLLRELNPDVNGDYVDEHVEQLIDSQPDFFRSFDVVVATAISERTIVRLSNVLWEQNIPLIIARSVGFYGVARIQVREHCVVETHPDNKQTDLRLEFPFEGLRKHMEETEVTGKVPWLVVLYKVLHEWVAAHDCRFPANYREKCEVRELIRSKMEGEQENFEEAIKAVNSSFGGGKPSPAVLEILQDDRCVNVNKESNSFWIMARALKDFVDNEGNGLLPVPGVLPDMTADTNSYISLQNVYRTQAAHDADIVFRRARQLLKELNKPNDLITEKDVRLFCREAANVAVQRGTKIADEFDKGYRAVSIASGLETPSSLMAHYVVLRALDRFQAEYGCAPGESEAESDTSRIKSLASKMLADVGIATPISDDLAYEICRYGGAEIHSISGYLGGCIAHELIKLITKQYRPLDNTFLYDGSTSQTEMSYASFESSGAAPGGQSNITSEADFQRTAQIVVSSIQKILQNVSSMQRKVNQFGTAQDSPELKQQLHQIRSYTQQLITDTTSQLNDLANCKERHLKIQCDRLVDEFTAALTAFQAVQRKTVDLEKNAVRQARQASGAILNKPAPRSNQSSTNNTANSNTSTGSMFEDNFITGSRGQTQQQLQEEIDLQALEDQERTIRELEENIVSVNEIYKKLGALVYEQSHQVDSIEASVEQTSVFVSEGVQQLKQASHYQHHRAASVDVKAGCKKHKTDNNAATTRKRMKFTLNTVTKCSGRLGLWSGLERLPNVTLQTPGLIFHTKGGSVPHVSKEALQQLPSAPQFLQMSISNTIHMQEAVQGCQKTLGEFVAQSEAVSMLVLRDPSEVPVSGVPERDAVPIYTRCGRRTVKVDTYMRLVETFQPDLYVPLYDGDTELGCSKKREQKSLDRTETLVQECLDWHRKSEKLSGPGGSSLIAPVVGGYSEKMREKAIEWLRRTEHDFAGYLIEGLHTYDPSVVSRLASETILPIVIPVCKALPEERVRLCFGAYDPTVVLELVSAGVDVFDTSYAYLKAAQQHRALIFSVDVSATHELEENTELDTTDTRWAEDFSPLLAGCSCYTCQKHSKAYVHHLYNTREMLGPILLMIHNLHHYMEFFKTIRHHVAQDTLPQLRDHLSRQRTLPPYVEKQDKKQAIPMGRKESSPPEEVPAEDLEEKLTKKQRS
;
A
#
# COMPACT_ATOMS: atom_id res chain seq x y z
N MET A 1 -41.79 31.09 12.06
CA MET A 1 -41.70 31.58 10.67
C MET A 1 -40.23 31.76 10.35
N SER A 2 -39.64 30.73 9.73
CA SER A 2 -38.23 30.70 9.36
C SER A 2 -38.03 31.57 8.12
N SER A 3 -37.21 32.61 8.24
CA SER A 3 -36.73 33.39 7.10
C SER A 3 -35.98 32.46 6.12
N PRO A 4 -36.26 32.54 4.81
CA PRO A 4 -35.62 31.67 3.84
C PRO A 4 -34.12 32.00 3.74
N SER A 5 -33.31 30.94 3.66
CA SER A 5 -31.89 31.00 3.33
C SER A 5 -31.69 31.83 2.05
N PRO A 6 -30.65 32.70 1.97
CA PRO A 6 -30.38 33.44 0.75
C PRO A 6 -30.10 32.44 -0.38
N LYS A 7 -30.77 32.62 -1.51
CA LYS A 7 -30.54 31.82 -2.73
C LYS A 7 -29.06 31.95 -3.10
N SER A 8 -28.37 30.82 -3.26
CA SER A 8 -27.02 30.79 -3.83
C SER A 8 -27.01 31.58 -5.14
N PRO A 9 -26.02 32.46 -5.38
CA PRO A 9 -25.94 33.22 -6.62
C PRO A 9 -25.94 32.25 -7.81
N GLU A 10 -26.69 32.57 -8.87
CA GLU A 10 -26.66 31.81 -10.12
C GLU A 10 -25.21 31.75 -10.61
N LEU A 11 -24.58 30.57 -10.50
CA LEU A 11 -23.20 30.36 -10.92
C LEU A 11 -23.11 30.57 -12.44
N SER A 12 -22.16 31.39 -12.89
CA SER A 12 -21.89 31.57 -14.31
C SER A 12 -21.54 30.23 -14.97
N ASP A 13 -21.77 30.08 -16.29
CA ASP A 13 -21.45 28.83 -16.99
C ASP A 13 -19.95 28.47 -16.91
N LYS A 14 -19.07 29.48 -16.81
CA LYS A 14 -17.63 29.29 -16.53
C LYS A 14 -17.38 28.73 -15.14
N SER A 15 -18.04 29.27 -14.11
CA SER A 15 -17.93 28.76 -12.74
C SER A 15 -18.42 27.32 -12.63
N ARG A 16 -19.45 26.93 -13.42
CA ARG A 16 -19.91 25.53 -13.51
C ARG A 16 -18.91 24.60 -14.19
N LYS A 17 -18.24 25.06 -15.26
CA LYS A 17 -17.21 24.29 -16.00
C LYS A 17 -15.97 24.03 -15.13
N TYR A 18 -15.51 25.04 -14.40
CA TYR A 18 -14.30 24.98 -13.57
C TYR A 18 -14.57 24.70 -12.08
N ASP A 19 -15.79 24.28 -11.68
CA ASP A 19 -16.16 24.09 -10.26
C ASP A 19 -15.17 23.17 -9.50
N ARG A 20 -14.75 22.06 -10.12
CA ARG A 20 -13.85 21.09 -9.47
C ARG A 20 -12.47 21.67 -9.15
N GLN A 21 -11.92 22.48 -10.04
CA GLN A 21 -10.58 23.05 -9.89
C GLN A 21 -10.61 24.35 -9.07
N ILE A 22 -11.69 25.13 -9.13
CA ILE A 22 -11.92 26.29 -8.24
C ILE A 22 -11.96 25.85 -6.77
N ARG A 23 -12.39 24.62 -6.46
CA ARG A 23 -12.31 24.07 -5.09
C ARG A 23 -10.88 23.86 -4.59
N LEU A 24 -9.91 23.76 -5.49
CA LEU A 24 -8.49 23.57 -5.16
C LEU A 24 -7.80 24.93 -5.01
N TRP A 25 -7.80 25.75 -6.05
CA TRP A 25 -7.04 27.01 -6.09
C TRP A 25 -7.88 28.29 -5.95
N GLY A 26 -9.18 28.17 -5.72
CA GLY A 26 -10.10 29.29 -5.57
C GLY A 26 -10.40 30.06 -6.86
N GLU A 27 -11.29 31.04 -6.77
CA GLU A 27 -11.62 31.92 -7.89
C GLU A 27 -10.44 32.83 -8.27
N HIS A 28 -9.59 33.21 -7.30
CA HIS A 28 -8.41 34.03 -7.56
C HIS A 28 -7.32 33.25 -8.29
N GLY A 29 -7.08 31.98 -7.94
CA GLY A 29 -6.18 31.10 -8.68
C GLY A 29 -6.66 30.91 -10.12
N GLN A 30 -7.97 30.72 -10.31
CA GLN A 30 -8.56 30.64 -11.65
C GLN A 30 -8.36 31.93 -12.45
N THR A 31 -8.54 33.09 -11.81
CA THR A 31 -8.34 34.40 -12.46
C THR A 31 -6.88 34.60 -12.88
N LEU A 32 -5.92 34.18 -12.07
CA LEU A 32 -4.49 34.23 -12.45
C LEU A 32 -4.21 33.34 -13.65
N LEU A 33 -4.79 32.14 -13.67
CA LEU A 33 -4.64 31.20 -14.79
C LEU A 33 -5.25 31.75 -16.09
N GLU A 34 -6.44 32.33 -16.03
CA GLU A 34 -7.13 32.94 -17.18
C GLU A 34 -6.43 34.20 -17.73
N ASN A 35 -5.56 34.84 -16.96
CA ASN A 35 -4.80 36.00 -17.41
C ASN A 35 -3.38 35.65 -17.90
N ALA A 36 -2.92 34.43 -17.65
CA ALA A 36 -1.55 34.04 -17.95
C ALA A 36 -1.35 33.68 -19.43
N GLN A 37 -0.13 33.93 -19.92
CA GLN A 37 0.34 33.57 -21.26
C GLN A 37 1.55 32.64 -21.16
N ILE A 38 1.50 31.51 -21.85
CA ILE A 38 2.60 30.53 -21.86
C ILE A 38 3.19 30.35 -23.26
N CYS A 39 4.50 30.09 -23.34
CA CYS A 39 5.16 29.75 -24.59
C CYS A 39 5.63 28.29 -24.53
N LEU A 40 5.25 27.48 -25.52
CA LEU A 40 5.80 26.15 -25.73
C LEU A 40 6.79 26.20 -26.89
N VAL A 41 8.03 25.77 -26.66
CA VAL A 41 9.04 25.52 -27.70
C VAL A 41 9.03 24.03 -28.03
N ASN A 42 8.79 23.73 -29.30
CA ASN A 42 8.54 22.42 -29.91
C ASN A 42 7.24 21.74 -29.46
N ALA A 43 6.38 21.43 -30.43
CA ALA A 43 5.14 20.68 -30.23
C ALA A 43 5.33 19.18 -30.42
N THR A 44 6.26 18.60 -29.64
CA THR A 44 6.43 17.14 -29.51
C THR A 44 5.25 16.50 -28.75
N ALA A 45 5.22 15.17 -28.61
CA ALA A 45 4.14 14.52 -27.87
C ALA A 45 4.10 14.97 -26.40
N LEU A 46 5.26 15.14 -25.75
CA LEU A 46 5.36 15.73 -24.43
C LEU A 46 4.86 17.18 -24.40
N GLY A 47 5.27 17.99 -25.37
CA GLY A 47 4.88 19.40 -25.44
C GLY A 47 3.37 19.59 -25.55
N THR A 48 2.71 18.82 -26.42
CA THR A 48 1.25 18.87 -26.57
C THR A 48 0.51 18.30 -25.36
N GLU A 49 1.04 17.27 -24.70
CA GLU A 49 0.49 16.75 -23.44
C GLU A 49 0.59 17.76 -22.28
N VAL A 50 1.68 18.52 -22.19
CA VAL A 50 1.81 19.66 -21.26
C VAL A 50 0.74 20.72 -21.55
N LEU A 51 0.61 21.13 -22.82
CA LEU A 51 -0.39 22.13 -23.21
C LEU A 51 -1.83 21.66 -22.96
N LYS A 52 -2.15 20.39 -23.24
CA LYS A 52 -3.45 19.81 -22.89
C LYS A 52 -3.77 20.02 -21.40
N GLY A 53 -2.79 19.79 -20.53
CA GLY A 53 -2.92 19.91 -19.09
C GLY A 53 -3.22 21.33 -18.58
N VAL A 54 -2.93 22.37 -19.36
CA VAL A 54 -3.18 23.79 -19.00
C VAL A 54 -4.31 24.44 -19.83
N VAL A 55 -4.55 23.97 -21.04
CA VAL A 55 -5.68 24.40 -21.89
C VAL A 55 -7.01 23.93 -21.30
N LEU A 56 -7.11 22.69 -20.82
CA LEU A 56 -8.33 22.18 -20.20
C LEU A 56 -8.76 22.98 -18.95
N PRO A 57 -7.86 23.32 -18.01
CA PRO A 57 -8.15 24.24 -16.91
C PRO A 57 -8.45 25.69 -17.31
N GLY A 58 -8.22 26.09 -18.55
CA GLY A 58 -8.53 27.44 -19.02
C GLY A 58 -7.42 28.47 -18.79
N ILE A 59 -6.19 28.16 -19.20
CA ILE A 59 -5.12 29.17 -19.35
C ILE A 59 -5.57 30.32 -20.26
N GLY A 60 -5.14 31.55 -19.99
CA GLY A 60 -5.52 32.72 -20.80
C GLY A 60 -5.12 32.60 -22.26
N GLY A 61 -3.87 32.23 -22.51
CA GLY A 61 -3.41 31.90 -23.85
C GLY A 61 -2.08 31.17 -23.89
N PHE A 62 -1.82 30.56 -25.05
CA PHE A 62 -0.58 29.85 -25.31
C PHE A 62 -0.07 30.14 -26.72
N THR A 63 1.25 30.18 -26.87
CA THR A 63 1.92 30.30 -28.17
C THR A 63 2.87 29.12 -28.39
N ILE A 64 2.76 28.46 -29.54
CA ILE A 64 3.65 27.36 -29.93
C ILE A 64 4.73 27.87 -30.89
N VAL A 65 5.99 27.67 -30.55
CA VAL A 65 7.15 27.98 -31.38
C VAL A 65 7.75 26.67 -31.87
N ASP A 66 7.64 26.36 -33.16
CA ASP A 66 8.18 25.14 -33.76
C ASP A 66 8.34 25.30 -35.27
N GLU A 67 9.56 25.16 -35.78
CA GLU A 67 9.82 25.26 -37.23
C GLU A 67 9.59 23.96 -38.02
N GLN A 68 9.38 22.83 -37.34
CA GLN A 68 9.33 21.53 -37.98
C GLN A 68 7.99 21.28 -38.69
N LEU A 69 8.07 20.49 -39.77
CA LEU A 69 6.89 19.93 -40.43
C LEU A 69 6.51 18.60 -39.78
N VAL A 70 5.23 18.30 -39.76
CA VAL A 70 4.69 17.03 -39.24
C VAL A 70 5.21 15.87 -40.08
N ARG A 71 5.88 14.91 -39.42
CA ARG A 71 6.35 13.65 -39.98
C ARG A 71 5.40 12.50 -39.61
N GLU A 72 5.60 11.34 -40.23
CA GLU A 72 4.81 10.14 -39.94
C GLU A 72 4.99 9.66 -38.49
N GLU A 73 6.21 9.77 -37.96
CA GLU A 73 6.54 9.46 -36.56
C GLU A 73 5.77 10.34 -35.56
N ASP A 74 5.59 11.62 -35.86
CA ASP A 74 4.84 12.55 -35.00
C ASP A 74 3.36 12.14 -34.88
N VAL A 75 2.75 11.65 -35.96
CA VAL A 75 1.35 11.18 -35.97
C VAL A 75 1.18 9.91 -35.13
N GLY A 76 2.21 9.07 -35.07
CA GLY A 76 2.19 7.83 -34.28
C GLY A 76 2.25 8.04 -32.77
N CYS A 77 2.86 9.15 -32.31
CA CYS A 77 3.08 9.42 -30.89
C CYS A 77 2.32 10.64 -30.33
N ASN A 78 1.74 11.49 -31.18
CA ASN A 78 1.06 12.72 -30.75
C ASN A 78 -0.46 12.66 -30.99
N PHE A 79 -1.25 12.72 -29.92
CA PHE A 79 -2.71 12.69 -29.98
C PHE A 79 -3.32 13.88 -30.77
N PHE A 80 -2.57 14.99 -30.86
CA PHE A 80 -3.01 16.21 -31.54
C PHE A 80 -2.49 16.30 -32.98
N LEU A 81 -2.18 15.18 -33.62
CA LEU A 81 -1.81 15.11 -35.02
C LEU A 81 -2.53 13.93 -35.69
N ASP A 82 -3.00 14.15 -36.91
CA ASP A 82 -3.66 13.13 -37.72
C ASP A 82 -2.88 12.87 -39.02
N HIS A 83 -3.21 11.81 -39.75
CA HIS A 83 -2.53 11.48 -41.01
C HIS A 83 -2.69 12.61 -42.07
N GLY A 84 -3.72 13.45 -41.97
CA GLY A 84 -3.91 14.61 -42.84
C GLY A 84 -2.95 15.77 -42.53
N SER A 85 -2.30 15.74 -41.37
CA SER A 85 -1.38 16.77 -40.88
C SER A 85 0.03 16.65 -41.46
N ILE A 86 0.39 15.49 -42.02
CA ILE A 86 1.73 15.20 -42.55
C ILE A 86 2.13 16.26 -43.60
N GLY A 87 3.34 16.81 -43.44
CA GLY A 87 3.90 17.84 -44.31
C GLY A 87 3.41 19.27 -44.03
N GLN A 88 2.51 19.48 -43.08
CA GLN A 88 2.10 20.81 -42.62
C GLN A 88 2.97 21.29 -41.45
N SER A 89 2.93 22.60 -41.12
CA SER A 89 3.57 23.12 -39.90
C SER A 89 3.03 22.41 -38.66
N ARG A 90 3.94 21.88 -37.85
CA ARG A 90 3.60 21.21 -36.58
C ARG A 90 3.04 22.21 -35.58
N ALA A 91 3.63 23.41 -35.47
CA ALA A 91 3.14 24.46 -34.56
C ALA A 91 1.68 24.83 -34.87
N LYS A 92 1.40 25.13 -36.14
CA LYS A 92 0.08 25.56 -36.60
C LYS A 92 -0.97 24.50 -36.35
N ARG A 93 -0.67 23.24 -36.70
CA ARG A 93 -1.65 22.16 -36.62
C ARG A 93 -1.94 21.77 -35.17
N CYS A 94 -0.91 21.62 -34.33
CA CYS A 94 -1.08 21.36 -32.91
C CYS A 94 -1.86 22.48 -32.22
N MET A 95 -1.58 23.75 -32.52
CA MET A 95 -2.32 24.89 -31.96
C MET A 95 -3.82 24.80 -32.28
N GLN A 96 -4.17 24.51 -33.54
CA GLN A 96 -5.56 24.40 -33.97
C GLN A 96 -6.31 23.31 -33.18
N LEU A 97 -5.70 22.12 -33.07
CA LEU A 97 -6.33 20.96 -32.42
C LEU A 97 -6.39 21.13 -30.89
N LEU A 98 -5.38 21.75 -30.27
CA LEU A 98 -5.42 22.08 -28.83
C LEU A 98 -6.52 23.10 -28.51
N ARG A 99 -6.75 24.08 -29.38
CA ARG A 99 -7.79 25.10 -29.20
C ARG A 99 -9.21 24.51 -29.23
N GLU A 100 -9.41 23.34 -29.85
CA GLU A 100 -10.71 22.64 -29.83
C GLU A 100 -11.08 22.15 -28.41
N LEU A 101 -10.10 21.90 -27.54
CA LEU A 101 -10.34 21.45 -26.17
C LEU A 101 -11.05 22.51 -25.33
N ASN A 102 -10.73 23.78 -25.56
CA ASN A 102 -11.26 24.87 -24.78
C ASN A 102 -11.37 26.17 -25.60
N PRO A 103 -12.59 26.57 -26.00
CA PRO A 103 -12.78 27.78 -26.80
C PRO A 103 -12.54 29.08 -26.02
N ASP A 104 -12.44 29.03 -24.68
CA ASP A 104 -12.12 30.18 -23.84
C ASP A 104 -10.63 30.55 -23.89
N VAL A 105 -9.79 29.68 -24.45
CA VAL A 105 -8.32 29.82 -24.48
C VAL A 105 -7.86 30.36 -25.82
N ASN A 106 -6.99 31.36 -25.80
CA ASN A 106 -6.39 31.91 -27.02
C ASN A 106 -5.13 31.10 -27.39
N GLY A 107 -5.13 30.48 -28.58
CA GLY A 107 -3.97 29.78 -29.13
C GLY A 107 -3.35 30.57 -30.29
N ASP A 108 -2.02 30.70 -30.28
CA ASP A 108 -1.23 31.28 -31.37
C ASP A 108 0.00 30.41 -31.70
N TYR A 109 0.67 30.68 -32.81
CA TYR A 109 1.84 29.92 -33.24
C TYR A 109 2.87 30.76 -34.01
N VAL A 110 4.13 30.31 -33.97
CA VAL A 110 5.27 30.90 -34.69
C VAL A 110 6.05 29.78 -35.38
N ASP A 111 6.11 29.83 -36.71
CA ASP A 111 6.83 28.88 -37.57
C ASP A 111 8.29 29.30 -37.75
N GLU A 112 9.02 29.54 -36.65
CA GLU A 112 10.43 29.94 -36.66
C GLU A 112 11.23 29.13 -35.63
N HIS A 113 12.52 28.95 -35.90
CA HIS A 113 13.41 28.28 -34.96
C HIS A 113 13.71 29.19 -33.77
N VAL A 114 13.67 28.63 -32.55
CA VAL A 114 13.83 29.40 -31.31
C VAL A 114 15.13 30.22 -31.26
N GLU A 115 16.25 29.69 -31.77
CA GLU A 115 17.51 30.47 -31.87
C GLU A 115 17.38 31.70 -32.79
N GLN A 116 16.61 31.60 -33.88
CA GLN A 116 16.38 32.74 -34.78
C GLN A 116 15.55 33.81 -34.09
N LEU A 117 14.55 33.41 -33.29
CA LEU A 117 13.76 34.35 -32.48
C LEU A 117 14.59 35.05 -31.41
N ILE A 118 15.51 34.33 -30.76
CA ILE A 118 16.45 34.93 -29.80
C ILE A 118 17.31 36.01 -30.50
N ASP A 119 17.75 35.75 -31.74
CA ASP A 119 18.61 36.66 -32.51
C ASP A 119 17.84 37.83 -33.15
N SER A 120 16.62 37.58 -33.65
CA SER A 120 15.81 38.55 -34.39
C SER A 120 14.95 39.43 -33.47
N GLN A 121 14.41 38.85 -32.40
CA GLN A 121 13.44 39.47 -31.48
C GLN A 121 13.72 39.06 -30.02
N PRO A 122 14.78 39.58 -29.39
CA PRO A 122 15.19 39.18 -28.04
C PRO A 122 14.14 39.48 -26.95
N ASP A 123 13.23 40.43 -27.19
CA ASP A 123 12.14 40.78 -26.28
C ASP A 123 10.87 39.94 -26.48
N PHE A 124 10.83 39.03 -27.46
CA PHE A 124 9.68 38.15 -27.74
C PHE A 124 9.22 37.41 -26.48
N PHE A 125 10.15 36.88 -25.70
CA PHE A 125 9.80 36.08 -24.53
C PHE A 125 9.21 36.88 -23.36
N ARG A 126 9.35 38.22 -23.34
CA ARG A 126 8.85 39.07 -22.25
C ARG A 126 7.33 39.11 -22.15
N SER A 127 6.61 38.68 -23.19
CA SER A 127 5.15 38.61 -23.16
C SER A 127 4.60 37.38 -22.45
N PHE A 128 5.44 36.43 -22.02
CA PHE A 128 5.01 35.17 -21.41
C PHE A 128 5.34 35.13 -19.91
N ASP A 129 4.45 34.52 -19.14
CA ASP A 129 4.63 34.28 -17.71
C ASP A 129 5.53 33.07 -17.46
N VAL A 130 5.46 32.04 -18.31
CA VAL A 130 6.30 30.84 -18.23
C VAL A 130 6.63 30.32 -19.63
N VAL A 131 7.87 29.89 -19.84
CA VAL A 131 8.33 29.23 -21.07
C VAL A 131 8.60 27.76 -20.79
N VAL A 132 8.06 26.87 -21.63
CA VAL A 132 8.36 25.43 -21.63
C VAL A 132 9.08 25.08 -22.91
N ALA A 133 10.17 24.35 -22.84
CA ALA A 133 10.85 23.84 -24.02
C ALA A 133 11.03 22.33 -23.94
N THR A 134 10.62 21.63 -25.00
CA THR A 134 10.76 20.18 -25.10
C THR A 134 11.73 19.79 -26.20
N ALA A 135 12.50 18.72 -25.96
CA ALA A 135 13.40 18.12 -26.96
C ALA A 135 14.34 19.12 -27.67
N ILE A 136 14.85 20.14 -26.96
CA ILE A 136 15.80 21.11 -27.50
C ILE A 136 17.25 20.71 -27.22
N SER A 137 18.19 21.12 -28.09
CA SER A 137 19.62 20.79 -27.95
C SER A 137 20.30 21.52 -26.79
N GLU A 138 21.45 21.01 -26.33
CA GLU A 138 22.27 21.64 -25.28
C GLU A 138 22.59 23.10 -25.59
N ARG A 139 22.99 23.41 -26.83
CA ARG A 139 23.29 24.77 -27.27
C ARG A 139 22.09 25.70 -27.09
N THR A 140 20.91 25.24 -27.50
CA THR A 140 19.66 26.00 -27.37
C THR A 140 19.27 26.18 -25.90
N ILE A 141 19.41 25.13 -25.07
CA ILE A 141 19.13 25.18 -23.63
C ILE A 141 19.95 26.29 -22.97
N VAL A 142 21.27 26.32 -23.22
CA VAL A 142 22.17 27.33 -22.62
C VAL A 142 21.80 28.74 -23.06
N ARG A 143 21.55 28.96 -24.36
CA ARG A 143 21.16 30.29 -24.88
C ARG A 143 19.82 30.76 -24.28
N LEU A 144 18.80 29.91 -24.31
CA LEU A 144 17.46 30.23 -23.81
C LEU A 144 17.48 30.46 -22.28
N SER A 145 18.18 29.61 -21.54
CA SER A 145 18.38 29.75 -20.09
C SER A 145 18.98 31.11 -19.72
N ASN A 146 20.03 31.54 -20.44
CA ASN A 146 20.67 32.83 -20.21
C ASN A 146 19.71 34.01 -20.43
N VAL A 147 19.00 34.02 -21.56
CA VAL A 147 18.08 35.11 -21.91
C VAL A 147 16.94 35.22 -20.89
N LEU A 148 16.28 34.10 -20.58
CA LEU A 148 15.14 34.09 -19.66
C LEU A 148 15.55 34.37 -18.20
N TRP A 149 16.75 33.99 -17.79
CA TRP A 149 17.27 34.32 -16.46
C TRP A 149 17.46 35.83 -16.26
N GLU A 150 18.02 36.52 -17.26
CA GLU A 150 18.17 37.99 -17.21
C GLU A 150 16.82 38.71 -17.26
N GLN A 151 15.85 38.15 -17.97
CA GLN A 151 14.47 38.67 -18.05
C GLN A 151 13.61 38.29 -16.83
N ASN A 152 14.12 37.45 -15.92
CA ASN A 152 13.40 36.91 -14.76
C ASN A 152 12.11 36.14 -15.12
N ILE A 153 12.18 35.35 -16.20
CA ILE A 153 11.07 34.52 -16.68
C ILE A 153 11.34 33.05 -16.33
N PRO A 154 10.40 32.37 -15.65
CA PRO A 154 10.45 30.93 -15.41
C PRO A 154 10.63 30.11 -16.70
N LEU A 155 11.56 29.16 -16.66
CA LEU A 155 11.82 28.23 -17.75
C LEU A 155 11.69 26.78 -17.25
N ILE A 156 10.93 25.96 -17.96
CA ILE A 156 10.90 24.51 -17.75
C ILE A 156 11.48 23.82 -18.99
N ILE A 157 12.57 23.08 -18.80
CA ILE A 157 13.13 22.19 -19.83
C ILE A 157 12.64 20.78 -19.56
N ALA A 158 12.09 20.12 -20.56
CA ALA A 158 11.60 18.76 -20.41
C ALA A 158 11.98 17.86 -21.59
N ARG A 159 12.18 16.57 -21.30
CA ARG A 159 12.56 15.58 -22.30
C ARG A 159 12.02 14.20 -21.93
N SER A 160 11.53 13.50 -22.95
CA SER A 160 10.99 12.14 -22.88
C SER A 160 11.70 11.31 -23.95
N VAL A 161 12.38 10.24 -23.53
CA VAL A 161 13.12 9.34 -24.44
C VAL A 161 12.96 7.90 -23.94
N GLY A 162 12.33 7.06 -24.75
CA GLY A 162 11.95 5.70 -24.37
C GLY A 162 11.14 5.69 -23.08
N PHE A 163 11.64 4.99 -22.07
CA PHE A 163 11.01 4.91 -20.74
C PHE A 163 11.49 6.00 -19.77
N TYR A 164 12.40 6.89 -20.17
CA TYR A 164 12.96 7.90 -19.28
C TYR A 164 12.36 9.29 -19.52
N GLY A 165 12.09 10.00 -18.43
CA GLY A 165 11.61 11.38 -18.44
C GLY A 165 12.44 12.27 -17.53
N VAL A 166 12.69 13.50 -17.96
CA VAL A 166 13.32 14.54 -17.14
C VAL A 166 12.59 15.86 -17.30
N ALA A 167 12.42 16.57 -16.19
CA ALA A 167 11.93 17.95 -16.15
C ALA A 167 12.82 18.80 -15.26
N ARG A 168 13.21 19.99 -15.72
CA ARG A 168 14.14 20.90 -15.05
C ARG A 168 13.54 22.29 -14.99
N ILE A 169 13.31 22.81 -13.77
CA ILE A 169 12.65 24.09 -13.50
C ILE A 169 13.66 25.17 -13.10
N GLN A 170 13.84 26.17 -13.96
CA GLN A 170 14.62 27.37 -13.68
C GLN A 170 13.71 28.50 -13.20
N VAL A 171 13.87 28.88 -11.94
CA VAL A 171 13.24 30.08 -11.39
C VAL A 171 14.23 30.78 -10.48
N ARG A 172 14.44 32.09 -10.67
CA ARG A 172 15.35 32.88 -9.84
C ARG A 172 14.82 33.07 -8.42
N GLU A 173 13.53 33.40 -8.31
CA GLU A 173 12.81 33.46 -7.05
C GLU A 173 11.31 33.26 -7.31
N HIS A 174 10.70 32.36 -6.54
CA HIS A 174 9.27 32.11 -6.55
C HIS A 174 8.71 32.30 -5.14
N CYS A 175 7.88 33.33 -4.96
CA CYS A 175 7.24 33.63 -3.69
C CYS A 175 5.83 33.02 -3.67
N VAL A 176 5.58 32.14 -2.71
CA VAL A 176 4.31 31.42 -2.53
C VAL A 176 3.61 31.92 -1.28
N VAL A 177 2.37 32.38 -1.42
CA VAL A 177 1.55 32.82 -0.28
C VAL A 177 0.73 31.64 0.26
N GLU A 178 0.03 30.92 -0.62
CA GLU A 178 -0.80 29.77 -0.26
C GLU A 178 -0.05 28.47 -0.58
N THR A 179 0.71 27.95 0.38
CA THR A 179 1.45 26.70 0.18
C THR A 179 0.59 25.43 0.29
N HIS A 180 -0.64 25.54 0.82
CA HIS A 180 -1.58 24.44 1.04
C HIS A 180 -0.94 23.20 1.70
N PRO A 181 -0.41 23.31 2.93
CA PRO A 181 0.16 22.17 3.64
C PRO A 181 -0.93 21.14 3.97
N ASP A 182 -0.64 19.86 3.75
CA ASP A 182 -1.58 18.76 4.03
C ASP A 182 -2.01 18.73 5.51
N ASN A 183 -1.07 19.02 6.42
CA ASN A 183 -1.30 19.05 7.86
C ASN A 183 -1.08 20.47 8.41
N LYS A 184 -2.13 21.30 8.42
CA LYS A 184 -2.06 22.67 8.97
C LYS A 184 -2.20 22.64 10.50
N GLN A 185 -1.18 23.13 11.21
CA GLN A 185 -1.31 23.38 12.64
C GLN A 185 -2.26 24.57 12.88
N THR A 186 -3.23 24.38 13.76
CA THR A 186 -4.24 25.39 14.06
C THR A 186 -3.72 26.39 15.09
N ASP A 187 -3.78 27.69 14.76
CA ASP A 187 -3.38 28.76 15.68
C ASP A 187 -4.51 29.09 16.66
N LEU A 188 -4.52 28.41 17.80
CA LEU A 188 -5.54 28.56 18.83
C LEU A 188 -5.22 29.63 19.88
N ARG A 189 -4.01 30.18 19.91
CA ARG A 189 -3.59 31.21 20.90
C ARG A 189 -3.85 30.88 22.37
N LEU A 190 -3.76 29.61 22.75
CA LEU A 190 -3.98 29.18 24.15
C LEU A 190 -2.88 29.66 25.10
N GLU A 191 -1.62 29.63 24.67
CA GLU A 191 -0.49 30.06 25.51
C GLU A 191 -0.42 31.59 25.66
N PHE A 192 -0.84 32.31 24.61
CA PHE A 192 -0.77 33.76 24.52
C PHE A 192 -2.11 34.33 24.03
N PRO A 193 -3.17 34.29 24.88
CA PRO A 193 -4.49 34.75 24.49
C PRO A 193 -4.53 36.28 24.37
N PHE A 194 -5.04 36.78 23.24
CA PHE A 194 -5.33 38.19 23.05
C PHE A 194 -6.51 38.65 23.93
N GLU A 195 -6.65 39.95 24.14
CA GLU A 195 -7.60 40.52 25.11
C GLU A 195 -9.04 40.04 24.90
N GLY A 196 -9.52 40.06 23.64
CA GLY A 196 -10.86 39.58 23.29
C GLY A 196 -11.07 38.10 23.59
N LEU A 197 -10.06 37.26 23.34
CA LEU A 197 -10.12 35.82 23.64
C LEU A 197 -10.15 35.56 25.14
N ARG A 198 -9.25 36.21 25.89
CA ARG A 198 -9.18 36.09 27.34
C ARG A 198 -10.51 36.45 28.00
N LYS A 199 -11.06 37.61 27.65
CA LYS A 199 -12.35 38.07 28.17
C LYS A 199 -13.47 37.06 27.88
N HIS A 200 -13.54 36.57 26.65
CA HIS A 200 -14.54 35.57 26.26
C HIS A 200 -14.39 34.26 27.07
N MET A 201 -13.16 33.78 27.26
CA MET A 201 -12.90 32.54 27.99
C MET A 201 -13.17 32.66 29.50
N GLU A 202 -12.89 33.83 30.09
CA GLU A 202 -13.16 34.11 31.50
C GLU A 202 -14.67 34.21 31.78
N GLU A 203 -15.40 34.94 30.94
CA GLU A 203 -16.86 35.18 31.07
C GLU A 203 -17.71 33.93 30.78
N THR A 204 -17.22 33.00 29.95
CA THR A 204 -17.97 31.81 29.54
C THR A 204 -17.94 30.73 30.62
N GLU A 205 -19.08 30.27 31.12
CA GLU A 205 -19.17 29.14 32.05
C GLU A 205 -18.98 27.80 31.32
N VAL A 206 -18.28 26.85 31.96
CA VAL A 206 -18.04 25.52 31.38
C VAL A 206 -19.30 24.68 31.51
N THR A 207 -19.88 24.29 30.38
CA THR A 207 -21.04 23.38 30.31
C THR A 207 -20.79 22.28 29.28
N GLY A 208 -21.63 21.25 29.22
CA GLY A 208 -21.50 20.18 28.20
C GLY A 208 -21.80 20.60 26.76
N LYS A 209 -21.99 21.91 26.49
CA LYS A 209 -22.32 22.44 25.16
C LYS A 209 -21.38 23.55 24.67
N VAL A 210 -20.36 23.92 25.45
CA VAL A 210 -19.38 24.92 25.01
C VAL A 210 -18.27 24.26 24.18
N PRO A 211 -17.60 25.01 23.28
CA PRO A 211 -16.46 24.50 22.53
C PRO A 211 -15.38 23.92 23.44
N TRP A 212 -14.77 22.80 23.04
CA TRP A 212 -13.73 22.12 23.81
C TRP A 212 -12.55 23.05 24.15
N LEU A 213 -12.31 24.08 23.34
CA LEU A 213 -11.29 25.09 23.58
C LEU A 213 -11.49 25.83 24.91
N VAL A 214 -12.75 26.11 25.29
CA VAL A 214 -13.10 26.76 26.56
C VAL A 214 -12.77 25.85 27.74
N VAL A 215 -13.10 24.56 27.60
CA VAL A 215 -12.78 23.53 28.61
C VAL A 215 -11.28 23.45 28.81
N LEU A 216 -10.53 23.30 27.71
CA LEU A 216 -9.08 23.19 27.75
C LEU A 216 -8.44 24.43 28.36
N TYR A 217 -8.90 25.64 27.98
CA TYR A 217 -8.37 26.89 28.52
C TYR A 217 -8.50 26.99 30.05
N LYS A 218 -9.68 26.69 30.60
CA LYS A 218 -9.91 26.79 32.05
C LYS A 218 -9.06 25.80 32.83
N VAL A 219 -8.97 24.56 32.35
CA VAL A 219 -8.19 23.50 33.00
C VAL A 219 -6.69 23.78 32.88
N LEU A 220 -6.24 24.26 31.72
CA LEU A 220 -4.85 24.64 31.49
C LEU A 220 -4.42 25.77 32.42
N HIS A 221 -5.24 26.80 32.60
CA HIS A 221 -4.91 27.91 33.51
C HIS A 221 -4.74 27.47 34.97
N GLU A 222 -5.56 26.52 35.42
CA GLU A 222 -5.43 25.91 36.75
C GLU A 222 -4.13 25.11 36.88
N TRP A 223 -3.80 24.30 35.87
CA TRP A 223 -2.56 23.53 35.86
C TRP A 223 -1.32 24.45 35.83
N VAL A 224 -1.33 25.48 35.00
CA VAL A 224 -0.25 26.48 34.86
C VAL A 224 -0.05 27.25 36.18
N ALA A 225 -1.13 27.61 36.88
CA ALA A 225 -1.06 28.25 38.19
C ALA A 225 -0.41 27.35 39.26
N ALA A 226 -0.58 26.03 39.15
CA ALA A 226 0.04 25.06 40.04
C ALA A 226 1.53 24.73 39.70
N HIS A 227 2.02 25.11 38.51
CA HIS A 227 3.34 24.71 37.99
C HIS A 227 4.23 25.89 37.59
N ASP A 228 4.35 26.88 38.50
CA ASP A 228 5.23 28.06 38.33
C ASP A 228 4.95 28.87 37.05
N CYS A 229 3.69 28.93 36.62
CA CYS A 229 3.28 29.61 35.39
C CYS A 229 3.94 29.08 34.10
N ARG A 230 4.32 27.80 34.08
CA ARG A 230 4.85 27.12 32.88
C ARG A 230 3.75 26.34 32.16
N PHE A 231 3.87 26.24 30.84
CA PHE A 231 2.98 25.42 30.01
C PHE A 231 3.51 23.98 29.87
N PRO A 232 2.61 22.99 29.65
CA PRO A 232 3.01 21.60 29.46
C PRO A 232 3.90 21.42 28.23
N ALA A 233 5.16 21.03 28.44
CA ALA A 233 6.15 20.87 27.38
C ALA A 233 6.34 19.41 26.98
N ASN A 234 6.32 18.50 27.96
CA ASN A 234 6.57 17.07 27.75
C ASN A 234 5.27 16.25 27.83
N TYR A 235 5.32 15.00 27.35
CA TYR A 235 4.15 14.12 27.33
C TYR A 235 3.58 13.87 28.73
N ARG A 236 4.45 13.72 29.74
CA ARG A 236 4.02 13.51 31.13
C ARG A 236 3.15 14.65 31.64
N GLU A 237 3.60 15.89 31.47
CA GLU A 237 2.85 17.10 31.84
C GLU A 237 1.54 17.20 31.04
N LYS A 238 1.55 16.84 29.76
CA LYS A 238 0.33 16.78 28.94
C LYS A 238 -0.65 15.70 29.43
N CYS A 239 -0.16 14.55 29.88
CA CYS A 239 -0.98 13.51 30.51
C CYS A 239 -1.60 13.99 31.82
N GLU A 240 -0.86 14.73 32.64
CA GLU A 240 -1.40 15.35 33.86
C GLU A 240 -2.55 16.31 33.54
N VAL A 241 -2.44 17.11 32.46
CA VAL A 241 -3.54 17.94 31.98
C VAL A 241 -4.73 17.11 31.52
N ARG A 242 -4.53 16.00 30.79
CA ARG A 242 -5.63 15.11 30.39
C ARG A 242 -6.37 14.52 31.57
N GLU A 243 -5.64 14.04 32.58
CA GLU A 243 -6.25 13.51 33.80
C GLU A 243 -7.00 14.59 34.57
N LEU A 244 -6.47 15.82 34.59
CA LEU A 244 -7.16 16.95 35.20
C LEU A 244 -8.47 17.28 34.48
N ILE A 245 -8.50 17.24 33.13
CA ILE A 245 -9.75 17.38 32.35
C ILE A 245 -10.72 16.25 32.70
N ARG A 246 -10.24 15.00 32.74
CA ARG A 246 -11.08 13.83 33.05
C ARG A 246 -11.65 13.90 34.46
N SER A 247 -10.90 14.42 35.44
CA SER A 247 -11.36 14.56 36.83
C SER A 247 -12.53 15.54 36.98
N LYS A 248 -12.70 16.47 36.03
CA LYS A 248 -13.76 17.49 36.02
C LYS A 248 -14.93 17.13 35.13
N MET A 249 -14.87 15.99 34.45
CA MET A 249 -15.91 15.51 33.55
C MET A 249 -17.04 14.86 34.35
N GLU A 250 -18.28 15.28 34.12
CA GLU A 250 -19.46 14.71 34.75
C GLU A 250 -20.27 13.90 33.72
N GLY A 251 -20.16 12.57 33.78
CA GLY A 251 -20.81 11.67 32.83
C GLY A 251 -20.12 11.63 31.46
N GLU A 252 -20.87 11.31 30.40
CA GLU A 252 -20.37 11.29 29.02
C GLU A 252 -20.56 12.68 28.39
N GLN A 253 -19.48 13.47 28.32
CA GLN A 253 -19.46 14.82 27.75
C GLN A 253 -18.50 14.89 26.56
N GLU A 254 -19.03 14.90 25.34
CA GLU A 254 -18.26 14.85 24.09
C GLU A 254 -17.22 15.99 23.98
N ASN A 255 -17.55 17.20 24.45
CA ASN A 255 -16.62 18.35 24.40
C ASN A 255 -15.42 18.20 25.35
N PHE A 256 -15.54 17.46 26.46
CA PHE A 256 -14.41 17.13 27.33
C PHE A 256 -13.51 16.06 26.70
N GLU A 257 -14.10 15.06 26.03
CA GLU A 257 -13.33 14.05 25.30
C GLU A 257 -12.54 14.66 24.13
N GLU A 258 -13.14 15.59 23.39
CA GLU A 258 -12.45 16.39 22.36
C GLU A 258 -11.31 17.20 22.96
N ALA A 259 -11.52 17.85 24.12
CA ALA A 259 -10.46 18.61 24.81
C ALA A 259 -9.27 17.72 25.18
N ILE A 260 -9.50 16.49 25.67
CA ILE A 260 -8.46 15.51 26.01
C ILE A 260 -7.62 15.13 24.79
N LYS A 261 -8.27 14.87 23.65
CA LYS A 261 -7.60 14.55 22.38
C LYS A 261 -6.78 15.75 21.88
N ALA A 262 -7.33 16.95 22.01
CA ALA A 262 -6.72 18.16 21.51
C ALA A 262 -5.47 18.62 22.29
N VAL A 263 -5.21 18.12 23.50
CA VAL A 263 -4.02 18.47 24.31
C VAL A 263 -2.71 18.27 23.52
N ASN A 264 -2.63 17.27 22.64
CA ASN A 264 -1.40 17.02 21.88
C ASN A 264 -1.10 18.08 20.83
N SER A 265 -2.14 18.59 20.15
CA SER A 265 -2.03 19.43 18.95
C SER A 265 -2.26 20.92 19.21
N SER A 266 -2.77 21.30 20.39
CA SER A 266 -3.26 22.67 20.65
C SER A 266 -2.18 23.69 21.08
N PHE A 267 -0.94 23.27 21.30
CA PHE A 267 0.16 24.13 21.76
C PHE A 267 1.10 24.54 20.61
N GLY A 268 1.82 25.65 20.76
CA GLY A 268 2.81 26.15 19.79
C GLY A 268 2.24 27.08 18.71
N GLY A 269 0.97 27.45 18.78
CA GLY A 269 0.30 28.32 17.81
C GLY A 269 0.81 29.77 17.82
N GLY A 270 0.94 30.37 16.64
CA GLY A 270 1.18 31.81 16.46
C GLY A 270 2.65 32.23 16.38
N LYS A 271 3.62 31.38 16.74
CA LYS A 271 5.04 31.68 16.56
C LYS A 271 5.47 31.42 15.10
N PRO A 272 6.35 32.24 14.52
CA PRO A 272 6.86 31.99 13.17
C PRO A 272 7.74 30.74 13.15
N SER A 273 7.55 29.90 12.13
CA SER A 273 8.40 28.72 11.89
C SER A 273 9.82 29.15 11.46
N PRO A 274 10.84 28.28 11.55
CA PRO A 274 12.19 28.61 11.09
C PRO A 274 12.22 29.13 9.64
N ALA A 275 11.47 28.50 8.74
CA ALA A 275 11.38 28.93 7.35
C ALA A 275 10.75 30.34 7.19
N VAL A 276 9.74 30.68 7.99
CA VAL A 276 9.15 32.03 7.98
C VAL A 276 10.10 33.04 8.62
N LEU A 277 10.82 32.67 9.68
CA LEU A 277 11.84 33.52 10.29
C LEU A 277 12.96 33.85 9.29
N GLU A 278 13.41 32.89 8.50
CA GLU A 278 14.38 33.12 7.42
C GLU A 278 13.86 34.16 6.42
N ILE A 279 12.58 34.08 6.03
CA ILE A 279 11.96 35.09 5.15
C ILE A 279 11.89 36.47 5.83
N LEU A 280 11.52 36.53 7.11
CA LEU A 280 11.42 37.80 7.85
C LEU A 280 12.79 38.43 8.13
N GLN A 281 13.86 37.63 8.16
CA GLN A 281 15.24 38.07 8.37
C GLN A 281 16.02 38.25 7.05
N ASP A 282 15.45 37.84 5.92
CA ASP A 282 16.07 37.97 4.60
C ASP A 282 16.35 39.45 4.27
N ASP A 283 17.49 39.70 3.62
CA ASP A 283 17.89 41.05 3.20
C ASP A 283 16.82 41.72 2.33
N ARG A 284 16.09 40.97 1.49
CA ARG A 284 14.99 41.48 0.65
C ARG A 284 13.77 41.92 1.46
N CYS A 285 13.56 41.34 2.64
CA CYS A 285 12.52 41.75 3.58
C CYS A 285 12.96 42.96 4.39
N VAL A 286 14.19 42.94 4.90
CA VAL A 286 14.72 44.02 5.76
C VAL A 286 14.93 45.29 4.95
N ASN A 287 15.56 45.21 3.78
CA ASN A 287 15.96 46.34 2.96
C ASN A 287 15.07 46.47 1.71
N VAL A 288 13.80 46.79 1.91
CA VAL A 288 12.85 47.00 0.81
C VAL A 288 13.23 48.24 0.00
N ASN A 289 13.20 48.12 -1.32
CA ASN A 289 13.55 49.16 -2.27
C ASN A 289 12.50 49.31 -3.39
N LYS A 290 12.76 50.16 -4.39
CA LYS A 290 11.82 50.42 -5.50
C LYS A 290 11.60 49.21 -6.41
N GLU A 291 12.52 48.26 -6.45
CA GLU A 291 12.46 47.05 -7.26
C GLU A 291 11.74 45.90 -6.53
N SER A 292 11.55 46.01 -5.20
CA SER A 292 10.86 45.00 -4.41
C SER A 292 9.43 44.72 -4.92
N ASN A 293 9.12 43.43 -5.00
CA ASN A 293 7.80 42.93 -5.39
C ASN A 293 6.78 43.07 -4.24
N SER A 294 5.49 42.86 -4.54
CA SER A 294 4.41 42.99 -3.55
C SER A 294 4.57 42.02 -2.37
N PHE A 295 5.13 40.82 -2.59
CA PHE A 295 5.35 39.83 -1.54
C PHE A 295 6.33 40.35 -0.48
N TRP A 296 7.49 40.87 -0.89
CA TRP A 296 8.49 41.38 0.05
C TRP A 296 8.02 42.63 0.81
N ILE A 297 7.21 43.49 0.17
CA ILE A 297 6.59 44.64 0.83
C ILE A 297 5.61 44.18 1.91
N MET A 298 4.78 43.17 1.64
CA MET A 298 3.88 42.57 2.64
C MET A 298 4.64 41.82 3.73
N ALA A 299 5.72 41.11 3.39
CA ALA A 299 6.59 40.43 4.35
C ALA A 299 7.27 41.43 5.30
N ARG A 300 7.71 42.59 4.81
CA ARG A 300 8.24 43.67 5.64
C ARG A 300 7.18 44.24 6.58
N ALA A 301 5.98 44.53 6.06
CA ALA A 301 4.88 45.01 6.88
C ALA A 301 4.49 43.99 7.98
N LEU A 302 4.51 42.70 7.64
CA LEU A 302 4.32 41.60 8.58
C LEU A 302 5.43 41.54 9.62
N LYS A 303 6.70 41.66 9.21
CA LYS A 303 7.85 41.72 10.13
C LYS A 303 7.67 42.84 11.13
N ASP A 304 7.35 44.05 10.65
CA ASP A 304 7.20 45.18 11.55
C ASP A 304 5.98 44.99 12.48
N PHE A 305 4.91 44.31 12.06
CA PHE A 305 3.82 43.91 12.95
C PHE A 305 4.32 42.94 14.03
N VAL A 306 5.05 41.90 13.65
CA VAL A 306 5.59 40.88 14.58
C VAL A 306 6.50 41.52 15.63
N ASP A 307 7.37 42.45 15.22
CA ASP A 307 8.31 43.12 16.12
C ASP A 307 7.63 44.14 17.07
N ASN A 308 6.46 44.68 16.68
CA ASN A 308 5.75 45.70 17.45
C ASN A 308 4.46 45.15 18.07
N GLU A 309 3.33 45.19 17.35
CA GLU A 309 2.01 44.84 17.89
C GLU A 309 1.86 43.34 18.22
N GLY A 310 2.51 42.47 17.43
CA GLY A 310 2.45 41.02 17.56
C GLY A 310 3.28 40.44 18.70
N ASN A 311 4.19 41.23 19.31
CA ASN A 311 5.09 40.79 20.38
C ASN A 311 5.82 39.46 20.08
N GLY A 312 6.32 39.31 18.85
CA GLY A 312 6.99 38.09 18.37
C GLY A 312 6.06 37.01 17.79
N LEU A 313 4.75 37.25 17.78
CA LEU A 313 3.75 36.37 17.17
C LEU A 313 3.26 36.93 15.82
N LEU A 314 2.88 36.02 14.93
CA LEU A 314 2.23 36.34 13.67
C LEU A 314 0.80 36.91 13.90
N PRO A 315 0.17 37.52 12.89
CA PRO A 315 -1.26 37.85 12.90
C PRO A 315 -2.14 36.61 13.14
N VAL A 316 -3.28 36.78 13.80
CA VAL A 316 -4.23 35.69 13.98
C VAL A 316 -4.90 35.34 12.63
N PRO A 317 -4.95 34.06 12.21
CA PRO A 317 -5.50 33.70 10.90
C PRO A 317 -7.03 33.82 10.82
N GLY A 318 -7.73 33.82 11.96
CA GLY A 318 -9.18 34.01 12.04
C GLY A 318 -10.01 32.77 11.70
N VAL A 319 -9.38 31.60 11.59
CA VAL A 319 -10.01 30.31 11.28
C VAL A 319 -9.88 29.38 12.48
N LEU A 320 -10.97 28.73 12.84
CA LEU A 320 -11.03 27.71 13.89
C LEU A 320 -11.44 26.37 13.30
N PRO A 321 -10.99 25.24 13.88
CA PRO A 321 -11.48 23.92 13.49
C PRO A 321 -12.95 23.77 13.91
N ASP A 322 -13.60 22.71 13.42
CA ASP A 322 -14.93 22.35 13.92
C ASP A 322 -14.82 21.83 15.36
N MET A 323 -15.84 22.09 16.17
CA MET A 323 -15.85 21.69 17.59
C MET A 323 -17.27 21.33 18.01
N THR A 324 -17.40 20.29 18.83
CA THR A 324 -18.71 19.92 19.39
C THR A 324 -19.17 20.97 20.40
N ALA A 325 -20.12 21.81 19.98
CA ALA A 325 -20.69 22.90 20.75
C ALA A 325 -22.07 23.31 20.25
N ASP A 326 -22.82 24.10 21.02
CA ASP A 326 -24.01 24.77 20.51
C ASP A 326 -23.65 25.85 19.48
N THR A 327 -24.53 26.04 18.50
CA THR A 327 -24.31 26.96 17.38
C THR A 327 -23.99 28.38 17.82
N ASN A 328 -24.61 28.87 18.90
CA ASN A 328 -24.40 30.24 19.36
C ASN A 328 -23.04 30.40 20.05
N SER A 329 -22.64 29.46 20.92
CA SER A 329 -21.33 29.51 21.57
C SER A 329 -20.19 29.37 20.56
N TYR A 330 -20.30 28.46 19.58
CA TYR A 330 -19.28 28.33 18.54
C TYR A 330 -19.18 29.59 17.66
N ILE A 331 -20.30 30.15 17.20
CA ILE A 331 -20.30 31.39 16.40
C ILE A 331 -19.74 32.56 17.21
N SER A 332 -20.06 32.65 18.51
CA SER A 332 -19.53 33.68 19.40
C SER A 332 -18.00 33.62 19.47
N LEU A 333 -17.44 32.43 19.73
CA LEU A 333 -16.00 32.19 19.75
C LEU A 333 -15.36 32.47 18.37
N GLN A 334 -15.98 32.01 17.28
CA GLN A 334 -15.50 32.24 15.92
C GLN A 334 -15.45 33.74 15.58
N ASN A 335 -16.43 34.53 16.03
CA ASN A 335 -16.46 35.98 15.82
C ASN A 335 -15.33 36.69 16.57
N VAL A 336 -14.91 36.20 17.74
CA VAL A 336 -13.76 36.74 18.48
C VAL A 336 -12.49 36.60 17.65
N TYR A 337 -12.21 35.43 17.08
CA TYR A 337 -11.04 35.22 16.21
C TYR A 337 -11.13 36.00 14.91
N ARG A 338 -12.31 36.07 14.27
CA ARG A 338 -12.50 36.86 13.03
C ARG A 338 -12.28 38.34 13.25
N THR A 339 -12.76 38.88 14.38
CA THR A 339 -12.60 40.30 14.73
C THR A 339 -11.13 40.61 14.97
N GLN A 340 -10.41 39.75 15.69
CA GLN A 340 -8.97 39.92 15.91
C GLN A 340 -8.18 39.83 14.59
N ALA A 341 -8.46 38.83 13.74
CA ALA A 341 -7.80 38.68 12.45
C ALA A 341 -8.01 39.89 11.53
N ALA A 342 -9.23 40.45 11.52
CA ALA A 342 -9.53 41.66 10.75
C ALA A 342 -8.78 42.89 11.31
N HIS A 343 -8.64 42.99 12.63
CA HIS A 343 -7.88 44.05 13.28
C HIS A 343 -6.37 43.96 12.97
N ASP A 344 -5.79 42.77 13.11
CA ASP A 344 -4.37 42.53 12.82
C ASP A 344 -4.07 42.81 11.34
N ALA A 345 -4.93 42.34 10.42
CA ALA A 345 -4.78 42.58 8.99
C ALA A 345 -4.89 44.07 8.62
N ASP A 346 -5.73 44.86 9.30
CA ASP A 346 -5.83 46.31 9.08
C ASP A 346 -4.53 47.04 9.47
N ILE A 347 -3.90 46.62 10.57
CA ILE A 347 -2.60 47.16 11.00
C ILE A 347 -1.52 46.85 9.94
N VAL A 348 -1.43 45.60 9.51
CA VAL A 348 -0.48 45.19 8.46
C VAL A 348 -0.75 45.94 7.15
N PHE A 349 -2.01 46.14 6.78
CA PHE A 349 -2.39 46.89 5.58
C PHE A 349 -1.98 48.36 5.66
N ARG A 350 -2.19 49.01 6.81
CA ARG A 350 -1.74 50.39 7.03
C ARG A 350 -0.22 50.52 6.90
N ARG A 351 0.54 49.58 7.45
CA ARG A 351 2.01 49.52 7.32
C ARG A 351 2.43 49.29 5.86
N ALA A 352 1.83 48.34 5.16
CA ALA A 352 2.10 48.10 3.74
C ALA A 352 1.83 49.35 2.87
N ARG A 353 0.73 50.07 3.13
CA ARG A 353 0.44 51.33 2.43
C ARG A 353 1.44 52.44 2.75
N GLN A 354 1.95 52.50 3.98
CA GLN A 354 3.01 53.44 4.32
C GLN A 354 4.29 53.14 3.53
N LEU A 355 4.70 51.86 3.47
CA LEU A 355 5.85 51.42 2.69
C LEU A 355 5.68 51.73 1.18
N LEU A 356 4.49 51.52 0.62
CA LEU A 356 4.22 51.89 -0.78
C LEU A 356 4.41 53.38 -1.04
N LYS A 357 4.00 54.25 -0.10
CA LYS A 357 4.20 55.70 -0.21
C LYS A 357 5.68 56.08 -0.11
N GLU A 358 6.42 55.48 0.82
CA GLU A 358 7.87 55.71 0.99
C GLU A 358 8.67 55.27 -0.25
N LEU A 359 8.25 54.18 -0.89
CA LEU A 359 8.86 53.64 -2.11
C LEU A 359 8.37 54.31 -3.40
N ASN A 360 7.41 55.23 -3.31
CA ASN A 360 6.75 55.89 -4.45
C ASN A 360 6.12 54.89 -5.45
N LYS A 361 5.47 53.83 -4.94
CA LYS A 361 4.70 52.85 -5.72
C LYS A 361 3.20 53.18 -5.69
N PRO A 362 2.40 52.70 -6.67
CA PRO A 362 0.96 52.91 -6.69
C PRO A 362 0.30 52.34 -5.43
N ASN A 363 -0.63 53.10 -4.83
CA ASN A 363 -1.37 52.65 -3.64
C ASN A 363 -2.32 51.48 -3.91
N ASP A 364 -2.61 51.21 -5.19
CA ASP A 364 -3.54 50.16 -5.63
C ASP A 364 -2.81 48.84 -5.94
N LEU A 365 -1.48 48.81 -5.82
CA LEU A 365 -0.65 47.62 -6.10
C LEU A 365 -0.90 46.48 -5.10
N ILE A 366 -1.23 46.83 -3.85
CA ILE A 366 -1.53 45.87 -2.79
C ILE A 366 -2.91 46.23 -2.24
N THR A 367 -3.87 45.32 -2.41
CA THR A 367 -5.24 45.53 -1.93
C THR A 367 -5.42 45.01 -0.51
N GLU A 368 -6.49 45.44 0.14
CA GLU A 368 -6.87 44.91 1.47
C GLU A 368 -7.14 43.40 1.42
N LYS A 369 -7.65 42.89 0.29
CA LYS A 369 -7.88 41.45 0.10
C LYS A 369 -6.57 40.67 0.08
N ASP A 370 -5.54 41.20 -0.58
CA ASP A 370 -4.22 40.57 -0.67
C ASP A 370 -3.57 40.47 0.70
N VAL A 371 -3.63 41.55 1.50
CA VAL A 371 -3.07 41.55 2.86
C VAL A 371 -3.84 40.63 3.79
N ARG A 372 -5.17 40.59 3.71
CA ARG A 372 -5.98 39.63 4.50
C ARG A 372 -5.62 38.18 4.18
N LEU A 373 -5.43 37.86 2.90
CA LEU A 373 -4.98 36.55 2.46
C LEU A 373 -3.56 36.25 2.99
N PHE A 374 -2.65 37.21 2.85
CA PHE A 374 -1.27 37.08 3.31
C PHE A 374 -1.18 36.87 4.83
N CYS A 375 -1.95 37.62 5.63
CA CYS A 375 -2.01 37.45 7.08
C CYS A 375 -2.61 36.09 7.48
N ARG A 376 -3.63 35.62 6.76
CA ARG A 376 -4.24 34.30 7.01
C ARG A 376 -3.25 33.15 6.79
N GLU A 377 -2.37 33.28 5.80
CA GLU A 377 -1.35 32.27 5.48
C GLU A 377 0.05 32.62 5.98
N ALA A 378 0.20 33.62 6.86
CA ALA A 378 1.49 34.13 7.31
C ALA A 378 2.41 33.05 7.92
N ALA A 379 1.83 32.01 8.54
CA ALA A 379 2.58 30.89 9.11
C ALA A 379 3.17 29.92 8.05
N ASN A 380 2.63 29.97 6.82
CA ASN A 380 2.87 28.99 5.77
C ASN A 380 3.48 29.60 4.49
N VAL A 381 3.75 30.91 4.47
CA VAL A 381 4.42 31.55 3.33
C VAL A 381 5.76 30.90 3.05
N ALA A 382 6.14 30.83 1.77
CA ALA A 382 7.39 30.23 1.34
C ALA A 382 8.05 31.03 0.23
N VAL A 383 9.37 30.97 0.18
CA VAL A 383 10.17 31.50 -0.93
C VAL A 383 11.07 30.38 -1.42
N GLN A 384 10.98 30.07 -2.71
CA GLN A 384 11.84 29.10 -3.37
C GLN A 384 12.79 29.81 -4.32
N ARG A 385 14.07 29.44 -4.27
CA ARG A 385 15.12 30.00 -5.12
C ARG A 385 15.76 28.84 -5.89
N GLY A 386 15.47 28.76 -7.18
CA GLY A 386 16.08 27.76 -8.05
C GLY A 386 17.45 28.24 -8.56
N THR A 387 18.06 27.40 -9.39
CA THR A 387 19.31 27.75 -10.07
C THR A 387 19.14 27.87 -11.57
N LYS A 388 20.09 28.58 -12.18
CA LYS A 388 20.18 28.77 -13.61
C LYS A 388 20.64 27.47 -14.28
N ILE A 389 19.92 27.05 -15.31
CA ILE A 389 20.19 25.80 -16.03
C ILE A 389 21.52 25.88 -16.79
N ALA A 390 21.86 27.04 -17.37
CA ALA A 390 23.11 27.23 -18.08
C ALA A 390 24.35 26.91 -17.22
N ASP A 391 24.31 27.26 -15.93
CA ASP A 391 25.43 27.03 -15.00
C ASP A 391 25.70 25.53 -14.81
N GLU A 392 24.71 24.65 -15.05
CA GLU A 392 24.89 23.20 -14.93
C GLU A 392 25.80 22.62 -16.01
N PHE A 393 26.03 23.35 -17.10
CA PHE A 393 26.88 22.95 -18.21
C PHE A 393 28.32 23.49 -18.08
N ASP A 394 28.59 24.34 -17.08
CA ASP A 394 29.94 24.84 -16.79
C ASP A 394 30.79 23.82 -16.01
N LYS A 395 32.11 23.83 -16.27
CA LYS A 395 33.11 22.84 -15.78
C LYS A 395 33.36 22.83 -14.27
N GLY A 396 32.53 23.48 -13.46
CA GLY A 396 32.72 23.59 -12.00
C GLY A 396 31.44 23.44 -11.18
N TYR A 397 30.30 23.15 -11.81
CA TYR A 397 29.01 23.20 -11.14
C TYR A 397 28.62 21.85 -10.50
N ARG A 398 28.27 21.90 -9.19
CA ARG A 398 27.62 20.82 -8.41
C ARG A 398 28.22 19.41 -8.49
N ALA A 399 29.55 19.30 -8.48
CA ALA A 399 30.23 18.01 -8.40
C ALA A 399 29.75 17.14 -7.22
N VAL A 400 29.47 17.74 -6.06
CA VAL A 400 29.13 17.02 -4.82
C VAL A 400 27.78 16.31 -4.90
N SER A 401 26.74 16.95 -5.42
CA SER A 401 25.40 16.35 -5.51
C SER A 401 25.36 15.22 -6.55
N ILE A 402 26.01 15.44 -7.71
CA ILE A 402 26.12 14.40 -8.75
C ILE A 402 26.96 13.22 -8.24
N ALA A 403 28.09 13.48 -7.56
CA ALA A 403 28.93 12.42 -6.98
C ALA A 403 28.14 11.59 -5.94
N SER A 404 27.48 12.25 -4.99
CA SER A 404 26.68 11.56 -3.98
C SER A 404 25.52 10.76 -4.58
N GLY A 405 24.89 11.27 -5.65
CA GLY A 405 23.84 10.55 -6.37
C GLY A 405 24.40 9.31 -7.07
N LEU A 406 25.54 9.42 -7.75
CA LEU A 406 26.18 8.29 -8.45
C LEU A 406 26.71 7.20 -7.50
N GLU A 407 27.07 7.54 -6.26
CA GLU A 407 27.46 6.58 -5.23
C GLU A 407 26.25 5.81 -4.65
N THR A 408 25.03 6.32 -4.83
CA THR A 408 23.81 5.74 -4.28
C THR A 408 23.20 4.74 -5.27
N PRO A 409 23.16 3.42 -4.96
CA PRO A 409 22.74 2.39 -5.92
C PRO A 409 21.31 2.50 -6.44
N SER A 410 20.43 3.20 -5.73
CA SER A 410 19.02 3.40 -6.10
C SER A 410 18.74 4.77 -6.73
N SER A 411 19.77 5.59 -6.98
CA SER A 411 19.57 6.93 -7.54
C SER A 411 19.50 6.89 -9.07
N LEU A 412 18.60 7.72 -9.61
CA LEU A 412 18.45 8.02 -11.02
C LEU A 412 19.48 9.05 -11.51
N MET A 413 20.44 9.48 -10.69
CA MET A 413 21.47 10.45 -11.10
C MET A 413 22.30 9.96 -12.31
N ALA A 414 22.57 8.66 -12.41
CA ALA A 414 23.22 8.09 -13.60
C ALA A 414 22.38 8.31 -14.87
N HIS A 415 21.05 8.16 -14.77
CA HIS A 415 20.12 8.43 -15.86
C HIS A 415 20.15 9.90 -16.28
N TYR A 416 20.18 10.83 -15.31
CA TYR A 416 20.34 12.26 -15.59
C TYR A 416 21.62 12.56 -16.38
N VAL A 417 22.76 12.00 -15.96
CA VAL A 417 24.04 12.20 -16.64
C VAL A 417 24.00 11.68 -18.09
N VAL A 418 23.41 10.52 -18.32
CA VAL A 418 23.31 9.95 -19.68
C VAL A 418 22.31 10.73 -20.54
N LEU A 419 21.20 11.22 -19.99
CA LEU A 419 20.27 12.09 -20.71
C LEU A 419 20.94 13.43 -21.14
N ARG A 420 21.84 13.98 -20.32
CA ARG A 420 22.65 15.13 -20.76
C ARG A 420 23.70 14.74 -21.81
N ALA A 421 24.29 13.56 -21.71
CA ALA A 421 25.21 13.06 -22.74
C ALA A 421 24.51 12.86 -24.09
N LEU A 422 23.22 12.49 -24.08
CA LEU A 422 22.35 12.44 -25.25
C LEU A 422 22.17 13.84 -25.88
N ASP A 423 21.89 14.88 -25.09
CA ASP A 423 21.80 16.26 -25.59
C ASP A 423 23.06 16.69 -26.35
N ARG A 424 24.22 16.36 -25.76
CA ARG A 424 25.53 16.65 -26.33
C ARG A 424 25.79 15.84 -27.60
N PHE A 425 25.43 14.56 -27.61
CA PHE A 425 25.57 13.69 -28.78
C PHE A 425 24.78 14.26 -29.96
N GLN A 426 23.52 14.66 -29.73
CA GLN A 426 22.68 15.23 -30.78
C GLN A 426 23.27 16.55 -31.33
N ALA A 427 23.90 17.35 -30.47
CA ALA A 427 24.58 18.57 -30.89
C ALA A 427 25.88 18.32 -31.70
N GLU A 428 26.64 17.26 -31.40
CA GLU A 428 27.90 16.93 -32.07
C GLU A 428 27.68 16.17 -33.40
N TYR A 429 26.69 15.27 -33.46
CA TYR A 429 26.46 14.37 -34.60
C TYR A 429 25.24 14.71 -35.46
N GLY A 430 24.32 15.54 -34.95
CA GLY A 430 23.12 15.96 -35.68
C GLY A 430 22.00 14.92 -35.80
N CYS A 431 22.15 13.75 -35.16
CA CYS A 431 21.16 12.67 -35.12
C CYS A 431 21.01 12.11 -33.70
N ALA A 432 19.95 11.33 -33.46
CA ALA A 432 19.78 10.65 -32.18
C ALA A 432 20.71 9.42 -32.09
N PRO A 433 21.25 9.07 -30.91
CA PRO A 433 22.09 7.90 -30.75
C PRO A 433 21.28 6.63 -31.02
N GLY A 434 21.84 5.73 -31.84
CA GLY A 434 21.21 4.46 -32.21
C GLY A 434 20.16 4.54 -33.32
N GLU A 435 19.95 5.71 -33.94
CA GLU A 435 19.11 5.87 -35.14
C GLU A 435 19.68 5.10 -36.35
N SER A 436 21.00 4.88 -36.39
CA SER A 436 21.68 4.10 -37.44
C SER A 436 22.36 2.83 -36.93
N GLU A 437 23.17 2.92 -35.85
CA GLU A 437 23.92 1.77 -35.28
C GLU A 437 24.01 1.85 -33.75
N ALA A 438 23.13 1.15 -33.03
CA ALA A 438 23.08 1.22 -31.57
C ALA A 438 24.37 0.74 -30.86
N GLU A 439 25.06 -0.27 -31.38
CA GLU A 439 26.26 -0.83 -30.75
C GLU A 439 27.46 0.13 -30.80
N SER A 440 27.68 0.80 -31.93
CA SER A 440 28.80 1.73 -32.08
C SER A 440 28.56 3.03 -31.30
N ASP A 441 27.32 3.52 -31.28
CA ASP A 441 26.93 4.72 -30.54
C ASP A 441 26.95 4.55 -29.02
N THR A 442 26.74 3.33 -28.50
CA THR A 442 26.85 3.03 -27.06
C THR A 442 28.21 3.44 -26.50
N SER A 443 29.29 3.13 -27.22
CA SER A 443 30.65 3.50 -26.82
C SER A 443 30.88 5.02 -26.82
N ARG A 444 30.23 5.73 -27.76
CA ARG A 444 30.32 7.18 -27.92
C ARG A 444 29.56 7.89 -26.79
N ILE A 445 28.33 7.47 -26.48
CA ILE A 445 27.53 8.01 -25.37
C ILE A 445 28.26 7.79 -24.04
N LYS A 446 28.81 6.60 -23.80
CA LYS A 446 29.59 6.32 -22.60
C LYS A 446 30.82 7.22 -22.49
N SER A 447 31.54 7.43 -23.60
CA SER A 447 32.70 8.30 -23.66
C SER A 447 32.33 9.76 -23.34
N LEU A 448 31.24 10.26 -23.92
CA LEU A 448 30.71 11.60 -23.63
C LEU A 448 30.32 11.75 -22.15
N ALA A 449 29.53 10.81 -21.62
CA ALA A 449 29.12 10.82 -20.21
C ALA A 449 30.33 10.78 -19.26
N SER A 450 31.31 9.91 -19.53
CA SER A 450 32.53 9.79 -18.72
C SER A 450 33.39 11.06 -18.80
N LYS A 451 33.47 11.69 -19.98
CA LYS A 451 34.17 12.97 -20.16
C LYS A 451 33.48 14.09 -19.38
N MET A 452 32.15 14.12 -19.37
CA MET A 452 31.38 15.11 -18.60
C MET A 452 31.60 14.94 -17.09
N LEU A 453 31.66 13.71 -16.59
CA LEU A 453 32.00 13.45 -15.19
C LEU A 453 33.43 13.85 -14.87
N ALA A 454 34.38 13.52 -15.75
CA ALA A 454 35.79 13.89 -15.59
C ALA A 454 36.01 15.41 -15.58
N ASP A 455 35.29 16.15 -16.44
CA ASP A 455 35.33 17.62 -16.48
C ASP A 455 34.86 18.25 -15.15
N VAL A 456 34.02 17.54 -14.38
CA VAL A 456 33.50 17.95 -13.07
C VAL A 456 34.29 17.32 -11.89
N GLY A 457 35.33 16.52 -12.19
CA GLY A 457 36.21 15.89 -11.20
C GLY A 457 35.67 14.59 -10.60
N ILE A 458 34.70 13.93 -11.26
CA ILE A 458 34.09 12.68 -10.82
C ILE A 458 34.60 11.53 -11.70
N ALA A 459 35.09 10.44 -11.09
CA ALA A 459 35.67 9.29 -11.79
C ALA A 459 34.76 8.05 -11.82
N THR A 460 33.52 8.15 -11.34
CA THR A 460 32.58 7.02 -11.25
C THR A 460 32.17 6.54 -12.65
N PRO A 461 32.33 5.25 -12.98
CA PRO A 461 31.94 4.74 -14.30
C PRO A 461 30.42 4.66 -14.45
N ILE A 462 29.93 5.03 -15.63
CA ILE A 462 28.53 4.82 -16.02
C ILE A 462 28.34 3.38 -16.50
N SER A 463 27.20 2.77 -16.14
CA SER A 463 26.81 1.42 -16.57
C SER A 463 26.70 1.32 -18.09
N ASP A 464 27.25 0.25 -18.67
CA ASP A 464 27.12 -0.07 -20.09
C ASP A 464 25.66 -0.31 -20.49
N ASP A 465 24.88 -0.95 -19.61
CA ASP A 465 23.47 -1.27 -19.86
C ASP A 465 22.64 0.02 -20.04
N LEU A 466 22.91 1.04 -19.23
CA LEU A 466 22.20 2.31 -19.29
C LEU A 466 22.54 3.09 -20.58
N ALA A 467 23.81 3.11 -20.97
CA ALA A 467 24.23 3.74 -22.21
C ALA A 467 23.63 3.02 -23.44
N TYR A 468 23.61 1.68 -23.40
CA TYR A 468 23.00 0.88 -24.46
C TYR A 468 21.50 1.11 -24.57
N GLU A 469 20.79 1.18 -23.44
CA GLU A 469 19.33 1.35 -23.44
C GLU A 469 18.91 2.70 -24.04
N ILE A 470 19.68 3.77 -23.81
CA ILE A 470 19.45 5.08 -24.45
C ILE A 470 19.67 5.01 -25.97
N CYS A 471 20.70 4.31 -26.44
CA CYS A 471 20.91 4.07 -27.87
C CYS A 471 19.80 3.19 -28.46
N ARG A 472 19.32 2.19 -27.71
CA ARG A 472 18.23 1.29 -28.13
C ARG A 472 16.93 2.06 -28.38
N TYR A 473 16.67 3.12 -27.61
CA TYR A 473 15.49 3.95 -27.82
C TYR A 473 15.57 4.80 -29.08
N GLY A 474 16.76 5.08 -29.63
CA GLY A 474 16.87 5.81 -30.90
C GLY A 474 16.25 7.21 -30.88
N GLY A 475 16.13 7.84 -29.71
CA GLY A 475 15.42 9.12 -29.56
C GLY A 475 13.88 9.03 -29.60
N ALA A 476 13.30 7.82 -29.60
CA ALA A 476 11.86 7.63 -29.65
C ALA A 476 11.14 8.21 -28.43
N GLU A 477 10.04 8.92 -28.67
CA GLU A 477 9.17 9.47 -27.63
C GLU A 477 7.94 8.56 -27.46
N ILE A 478 7.83 7.90 -26.30
CA ILE A 478 6.68 7.04 -26.00
C ILE A 478 5.54 7.91 -25.45
N HIS A 479 4.35 7.81 -26.06
CA HIS A 479 3.21 8.66 -25.69
C HIS A 479 2.79 8.52 -24.22
N SER A 480 2.79 7.31 -23.65
CA SER A 480 2.39 7.10 -22.25
C SER A 480 3.33 7.78 -21.25
N ILE A 481 4.64 7.75 -21.51
CA ILE A 481 5.66 8.43 -20.70
C ILE A 481 5.51 9.94 -20.83
N SER A 482 5.27 10.41 -22.06
CA SER A 482 5.04 11.82 -22.37
C SER A 482 3.75 12.35 -21.74
N GLY A 483 2.68 11.54 -21.67
CA GLY A 483 1.43 11.89 -21.00
C GLY A 483 1.56 11.96 -19.48
N TYR A 484 2.31 11.02 -18.87
CA TYR A 484 2.61 11.08 -17.43
C TYR A 484 3.42 12.33 -17.08
N LEU A 485 4.55 12.53 -17.78
CA LEU A 485 5.44 13.66 -17.54
C LEU A 485 4.76 15.00 -17.89
N GLY A 486 3.95 15.01 -18.94
CA GLY A 486 3.14 16.17 -19.35
C GLY A 486 2.15 16.60 -18.28
N GLY A 487 1.48 15.64 -17.63
CA GLY A 487 0.61 15.91 -16.48
C GLY A 487 1.35 16.49 -15.28
N CYS A 488 2.53 15.95 -14.94
CA CYS A 488 3.38 16.49 -13.88
C CYS A 488 3.79 17.94 -14.16
N ILE A 489 4.35 18.21 -15.35
CA ILE A 489 4.83 19.55 -15.74
C ILE A 489 3.68 20.54 -15.84
N ALA A 490 2.52 20.14 -16.38
CA ALA A 490 1.34 21.01 -16.43
C ALA A 490 0.91 21.48 -15.05
N HIS A 491 1.00 20.61 -14.04
CA HIS A 491 0.70 21.01 -12.67
C HIS A 491 1.75 21.99 -12.13
N GLU A 492 3.04 21.79 -12.41
CA GLU A 492 4.08 22.74 -12.03
C GLU A 492 3.90 24.12 -12.69
N LEU A 493 3.46 24.17 -13.94
CA LEU A 493 3.08 25.42 -14.59
C LEU A 493 1.97 26.14 -13.84
N ILE A 494 0.92 25.42 -13.44
CA ILE A 494 -0.19 26.00 -12.68
C ILE A 494 0.31 26.56 -11.35
N LYS A 495 1.21 25.86 -10.64
CA LYS A 495 1.81 26.38 -9.40
C LYS A 495 2.59 27.67 -9.63
N LEU A 496 3.42 27.71 -10.67
CA LEU A 496 4.21 28.90 -11.02
C LEU A 496 3.34 30.11 -11.37
N ILE A 497 2.23 29.88 -12.08
CA ILE A 497 1.28 30.93 -12.50
C ILE A 497 0.44 31.42 -11.31
N THR A 498 -0.17 30.49 -10.59
CA THR A 498 -1.09 30.81 -9.48
C THR A 498 -0.35 31.30 -8.24
N LYS A 499 0.95 30.99 -8.11
CA LYS A 499 1.76 31.23 -6.89
C LYS A 499 1.16 30.53 -5.67
N GLN A 500 0.54 29.38 -5.93
CA GLN A 500 -0.02 28.47 -4.94
C GLN A 500 0.68 27.13 -5.03
N TYR A 501 0.78 26.44 -3.89
CA TYR A 501 1.59 25.24 -3.69
C TYR A 501 3.09 25.49 -3.95
N ARG A 502 3.93 24.56 -3.48
CA ARG A 502 5.37 24.62 -3.75
C ARG A 502 5.68 23.90 -5.05
N PRO A 503 6.35 24.56 -6.01
CA PRO A 503 6.80 23.88 -7.22
C PRO A 503 7.95 22.92 -6.92
N LEU A 504 8.21 21.99 -7.84
CA LEU A 504 9.34 21.06 -7.75
C LEU A 504 10.64 21.84 -7.62
N ASP A 505 11.53 21.35 -6.75
CA ASP A 505 12.84 21.95 -6.59
C ASP A 505 13.81 21.40 -7.62
N ASN A 506 14.14 22.25 -8.59
CA ASN A 506 15.21 22.06 -9.56
C ASN A 506 14.96 20.99 -10.63
N THR A 507 15.20 19.70 -10.35
CA THR A 507 15.20 18.60 -11.34
C THR A 507 14.36 17.43 -10.88
N PHE A 508 13.46 16.98 -11.76
CA PHE A 508 12.62 15.79 -11.61
C PHE A 508 13.01 14.74 -12.64
N LEU A 509 13.24 13.52 -12.18
CA LEU A 509 13.62 12.36 -12.97
C LEU A 509 12.55 11.28 -12.84
N TYR A 510 12.24 10.62 -13.95
CA TYR A 510 11.29 9.52 -14.02
C TYR A 510 11.86 8.37 -14.82
N ASP A 511 11.82 7.18 -14.24
CA ASP A 511 12.08 5.91 -14.91
C ASP A 511 10.79 5.09 -14.98
N GLY A 512 10.17 5.07 -16.17
CA GLY A 512 8.96 4.32 -16.46
C GLY A 512 9.15 2.81 -16.50
N SER A 513 10.39 2.31 -16.63
CA SER A 513 10.66 0.87 -16.63
C SER A 513 10.53 0.27 -15.22
N THR A 514 10.94 1.03 -14.20
CA THR A 514 10.84 0.65 -12.78
C THR A 514 9.73 1.38 -12.02
N SER A 515 9.06 2.34 -12.67
CA SER A 515 8.09 3.26 -12.05
C SER A 515 8.68 4.05 -10.87
N GLN A 516 9.97 4.41 -10.96
CA GLN A 516 10.66 5.19 -9.95
C GLN A 516 10.74 6.66 -10.34
N THR A 517 10.69 7.55 -9.35
CA THR A 517 10.86 8.99 -9.51
C THR A 517 11.87 9.51 -8.51
N GLU A 518 12.68 10.49 -8.90
CA GLU A 518 13.63 11.15 -8.02
C GLU A 518 13.60 12.66 -8.21
N MET A 519 13.76 13.40 -7.12
CA MET A 519 14.02 14.84 -7.13
C MET A 519 15.43 15.10 -6.64
N SER A 520 16.22 15.86 -7.41
CA SER A 520 17.57 16.24 -7.01
C SER A 520 17.54 17.57 -6.26
N TYR A 521 17.74 17.52 -4.93
CA TYR A 521 17.75 18.70 -4.05
C TYR A 521 18.96 19.61 -4.28
N ALA A 522 18.69 20.91 -4.16
CA ALA A 522 19.62 22.01 -4.35
C ALA A 522 19.78 22.83 -3.06
N SER A 523 20.01 22.22 -1.89
CA SER A 523 20.22 23.02 -0.67
C SER A 523 21.54 23.79 -0.71
N PHE A 524 21.43 25.11 -0.62
CA PHE A 524 22.50 26.08 -0.39
C PHE A 524 23.21 25.76 0.94
N GLU A 525 24.44 25.26 0.91
CA GLU A 525 25.38 25.42 2.02
C GLU A 525 26.44 26.45 1.63
N SER A 526 26.29 27.66 2.15
CA SER A 526 27.36 28.66 2.16
C SER A 526 28.51 28.16 3.01
N SER A 527 29.68 28.07 2.38
CA SER A 527 30.98 27.72 2.94
C SER A 527 31.41 28.65 4.09
N GLY A 528 31.83 28.07 5.22
CA GLY A 528 32.48 28.84 6.29
C GLY A 528 32.66 28.18 7.66
N ALA A 529 33.24 26.98 7.79
CA ALA A 529 33.88 26.55 9.04
C ALA A 529 34.94 25.45 8.81
N ALA A 530 36.09 25.58 9.48
CA ALA A 530 37.32 24.79 9.34
C ALA A 530 37.20 23.33 9.83
N PRO A 531 38.06 22.41 9.35
CA PRO A 531 37.99 20.99 9.67
C PRO A 531 38.64 20.70 11.03
N GLY A 532 37.85 20.22 11.98
CA GLY A 532 38.34 19.79 13.29
C GLY A 532 37.23 19.73 14.34
N GLY A 533 36.36 18.72 14.25
CA GLY A 533 35.34 18.44 15.25
C GLY A 533 34.74 17.06 15.03
N GLN A 534 34.56 16.31 16.12
CA GLN A 534 33.97 14.96 16.12
C GLN A 534 32.66 14.92 15.33
N SER A 535 32.51 13.90 14.47
CA SER A 535 31.39 13.70 13.55
C SER A 535 30.09 13.43 14.30
N ASN A 536 29.38 14.50 14.68
CA ASN A 536 27.96 14.41 15.00
C ASN A 536 27.17 14.43 13.68
N ILE A 537 26.40 13.37 13.40
CA ILE A 537 25.48 13.30 12.27
C ILE A 537 24.45 14.44 12.45
N THR A 538 24.57 15.48 11.64
CA THR A 538 23.78 16.72 11.76
C THR A 538 22.88 16.96 10.54
N SER A 539 23.01 16.17 9.47
CA SER A 539 22.15 16.24 8.28
C SER A 539 21.30 14.97 8.11
N GLU A 540 20.02 15.15 7.76
CA GLU A 540 19.10 14.06 7.38
C GLU A 540 19.65 13.20 6.22
N ALA A 541 20.43 13.80 5.32
CA ALA A 541 21.07 13.12 4.20
C ALA A 541 22.16 12.13 4.66
N ASP A 542 22.98 12.50 5.66
CA ASP A 542 24.00 11.60 6.21
C ASP A 542 23.36 10.45 7.01
N PHE A 543 22.23 10.72 7.67
CA PHE A 543 21.41 9.68 8.30
C PHE A 543 20.88 8.70 7.25
N GLN A 544 20.26 9.18 6.16
CA GLN A 544 19.72 8.32 5.11
C GLN A 544 20.83 7.50 4.42
N ARG A 545 22.00 8.10 4.17
CA ARG A 545 23.16 7.39 3.62
C ARG A 545 23.61 6.26 4.54
N THR A 546 23.79 6.54 5.83
CA THR A 546 24.24 5.54 6.81
C THR A 546 23.18 4.46 7.04
N ALA A 547 21.89 4.82 7.06
CA ALA A 547 20.77 3.89 7.14
C ALA A 547 20.73 2.92 5.95
N GLN A 548 20.97 3.41 4.73
CA GLN A 548 21.03 2.56 3.53
C GLN A 548 22.23 1.60 3.55
N ILE A 549 23.39 2.06 4.06
CA ILE A 549 24.56 1.18 4.26
C ILE A 549 24.22 0.06 5.25
N VAL A 550 23.54 0.39 6.35
CA VAL A 550 23.09 -0.61 7.35
C VAL A 550 22.12 -1.63 6.73
N VAL A 551 21.14 -1.18 5.93
CA VAL A 551 20.23 -2.10 5.20
C VAL A 551 21.01 -3.06 4.30
N SER A 552 21.96 -2.55 3.52
CA SER A 552 22.80 -3.36 2.62
C SER A 552 23.62 -4.39 3.40
N SER A 553 24.19 -3.99 4.54
CA SER A 553 24.97 -4.87 5.42
C SER A 553 24.09 -5.98 6.03
N ILE A 554 22.87 -5.67 6.48
CA ILE A 554 21.90 -6.66 6.98
C ILE A 554 21.58 -7.71 5.92
N GLN A 555 21.30 -7.27 4.68
CA GLN A 555 21.00 -8.17 3.57
C GLN A 555 22.19 -9.10 3.24
N LYS A 556 23.42 -8.57 3.23
CA LYS A 556 24.64 -9.37 3.04
C LYS A 556 24.85 -10.38 4.17
N ILE A 557 24.57 -10.01 5.41
CA ILE A 557 24.61 -10.94 6.55
C ILE A 557 23.63 -12.09 6.32
N LEU A 558 22.36 -11.81 5.98
CA LEU A 558 21.34 -12.83 5.72
C LEU A 558 21.69 -13.75 4.53
N GLN A 559 22.28 -13.20 3.47
CA GLN A 559 22.77 -13.96 2.33
C GLN A 559 23.92 -14.90 2.74
N ASN A 560 24.87 -14.40 3.53
CA ASN A 560 25.96 -15.20 4.07
C ASN A 560 25.43 -16.30 5.00
N VAL A 561 24.47 -16.01 5.87
CA VAL A 561 23.81 -16.99 6.76
C VAL A 561 23.18 -18.12 5.94
N SER A 562 22.48 -17.80 4.86
CA SER A 562 21.87 -18.79 3.97
C SER A 562 22.93 -19.65 3.25
N SER A 563 24.05 -19.04 2.85
CA SER A 563 25.20 -19.75 2.27
C SER A 563 25.86 -20.69 3.28
N MET A 564 26.09 -20.21 4.51
CA MET A 564 26.64 -20.99 5.60
C MET A 564 25.72 -22.15 5.97
N GLN A 565 24.40 -21.94 6.05
CA GLN A 565 23.43 -22.99 6.37
C GLN A 565 23.47 -24.14 5.34
N ARG A 566 23.61 -23.82 4.04
CA ARG A 566 23.76 -24.83 2.97
C ARG A 566 25.05 -25.63 3.13
N LYS A 567 26.18 -24.96 3.37
CA LYS A 567 27.48 -25.62 3.57
C LYS A 567 27.52 -26.46 4.84
N VAL A 568 26.94 -25.96 5.94
CA VAL A 568 26.84 -26.68 7.21
C VAL A 568 26.00 -27.94 7.10
N ASN A 569 24.94 -27.93 6.27
CA ASN A 569 24.12 -29.12 6.02
C ASN A 569 24.82 -30.18 5.15
N GLN A 570 25.95 -29.86 4.52
CA GLN A 570 26.75 -30.80 3.73
C GLN A 570 27.79 -31.54 4.58
N PHE A 571 28.04 -31.09 5.83
CA PHE A 571 28.94 -31.79 6.74
C PHE A 571 28.43 -33.18 7.13
N GLY A 572 29.34 -34.15 7.16
CA GLY A 572 29.01 -35.56 7.43
C GLY A 572 28.36 -36.31 6.26
N THR A 573 28.31 -35.71 5.06
CA THR A 573 27.89 -36.38 3.82
C THR A 573 29.11 -36.76 2.96
N ALA A 574 28.90 -37.54 1.89
CA ALA A 574 29.97 -37.92 0.95
C ALA A 574 30.62 -36.73 0.20
N GLN A 575 30.12 -35.50 0.40
CA GLN A 575 30.65 -34.25 -0.16
C GLN A 575 31.49 -33.43 0.83
N ASP A 576 31.79 -33.94 2.03
CA ASP A 576 32.64 -33.25 3.01
C ASP A 576 34.09 -33.16 2.51
N SER A 577 34.61 -31.94 2.33
CA SER A 577 35.95 -31.66 1.82
C SER A 577 36.66 -30.58 2.66
N PRO A 578 38.01 -30.62 2.77
CA PRO A 578 38.77 -29.61 3.50
C PRO A 578 38.58 -28.20 2.90
N GLU A 579 38.37 -28.08 1.58
CA GLU A 579 38.07 -26.82 0.91
C GLU A 579 36.72 -26.22 1.35
N LEU A 580 35.71 -27.07 1.59
CA LEU A 580 34.40 -26.64 2.07
C LEU A 580 34.49 -26.01 3.47
N LYS A 581 35.31 -26.61 4.36
CA LYS A 581 35.61 -26.11 5.70
C LYS A 581 36.33 -24.76 5.66
N GLN A 582 37.32 -24.63 4.78
CA GLN A 582 38.06 -23.38 4.59
C GLN A 582 37.17 -22.25 4.07
N GLN A 583 36.30 -22.52 3.09
CA GLN A 583 35.36 -21.52 2.59
C GLN A 583 34.32 -21.11 3.64
N LEU A 584 33.86 -22.05 4.49
CA LEU A 584 32.96 -21.73 5.59
C LEU A 584 33.65 -20.80 6.60
N HIS A 585 34.92 -21.06 6.92
CA HIS A 585 35.72 -20.21 7.79
C HIS A 585 35.85 -18.77 7.24
N GLN A 586 36.09 -18.61 5.94
CA GLN A 586 36.18 -17.30 5.29
C GLN A 586 34.86 -16.52 5.35
N ILE A 587 33.74 -17.15 4.98
CA ILE A 587 32.41 -16.50 5.02
C ILE A 587 32.06 -16.11 6.46
N ARG A 588 32.39 -16.98 7.43
CA ARG A 588 32.16 -16.73 8.86
C ARG A 588 32.93 -15.51 9.36
N SER A 589 34.24 -15.44 9.08
CA SER A 589 35.10 -14.33 9.51
C SER A 589 34.64 -13.00 8.90
N TYR A 590 34.35 -12.99 7.60
CA TYR A 590 33.81 -11.81 6.90
C TYR A 590 32.47 -11.35 7.49
N THR A 591 31.57 -12.30 7.80
CA THR A 591 30.26 -11.97 8.40
C THR A 591 30.41 -11.40 9.82
N GLN A 592 31.37 -11.90 10.61
CA GLN A 592 31.66 -11.39 11.94
C GLN A 592 32.18 -9.94 11.91
N GLN A 593 33.05 -9.63 10.95
CA GLN A 593 33.54 -8.27 10.73
C GLN A 593 32.39 -7.33 10.31
N LEU A 594 31.58 -7.77 9.35
CA LEU A 594 30.42 -7.00 8.87
C LEU A 594 29.40 -6.72 9.99
N ILE A 595 29.17 -7.67 10.90
CA ILE A 595 28.35 -7.49 12.11
C ILE A 595 28.93 -6.41 13.03
N THR A 596 30.25 -6.41 13.21
CA THR A 596 30.96 -5.45 14.07
C THR A 596 30.85 -4.03 13.50
N ASP A 597 31.08 -3.87 12.19
CA ASP A 597 30.99 -2.59 11.49
C ASP A 597 29.55 -2.05 11.50
N THR A 598 28.56 -2.92 11.26
CA THR A 598 27.13 -2.56 11.30
C THR A 598 26.70 -2.14 12.70
N THR A 599 27.24 -2.76 13.75
CA THR A 599 26.97 -2.38 15.14
C THR A 599 27.51 -0.99 15.45
N SER A 600 28.70 -0.62 14.93
CA SER A 600 29.23 0.74 15.09
C SER A 600 28.33 1.76 14.39
N GLN A 601 27.96 1.50 13.14
CA GLN A 601 27.10 2.38 12.34
C GLN A 601 25.71 2.58 12.97
N LEU A 602 25.14 1.53 13.57
CA LEU A 602 23.87 1.63 14.30
C LEU A 602 23.97 2.48 15.57
N ASN A 603 25.10 2.44 16.29
CA ASN A 603 25.30 3.32 17.44
C ASN A 603 25.45 4.79 17.01
N ASP A 604 26.05 5.05 15.85
CA ASP A 604 26.16 6.39 15.30
C ASP A 604 24.78 6.93 14.87
N LEU A 605 23.94 6.09 14.27
CA LEU A 605 22.53 6.42 13.92
C LEU A 605 21.65 6.68 15.16
N ALA A 606 21.89 5.97 16.26
CA ALA A 606 21.09 6.07 17.49
C ALA A 606 21.18 7.45 18.18
N ASN A 607 22.20 8.26 17.85
CA ASN A 607 22.40 9.60 18.41
C ASN A 607 21.55 10.70 17.73
N CYS A 608 20.69 10.35 16.76
CA CYS A 608 19.86 11.31 16.04
C CYS A 608 18.64 11.79 16.86
N LYS A 609 18.33 13.10 16.80
CA LYS A 609 17.25 13.73 17.58
C LYS A 609 15.90 13.81 16.86
N GLU A 610 15.88 13.60 15.55
CA GLU A 610 14.67 13.77 14.72
C GLU A 610 13.77 12.52 14.69
N ARG A 611 12.46 12.74 14.77
CA ARG A 611 11.45 11.71 15.07
C ARG A 611 11.26 10.67 13.97
N HIS A 612 11.28 11.06 12.70
CA HIS A 612 11.09 10.15 11.57
C HIS A 612 12.33 9.30 11.29
N LEU A 613 13.53 9.88 11.48
CA LEU A 613 14.81 9.17 11.36
C LEU A 613 14.95 8.13 12.48
N LYS A 614 14.50 8.43 13.70
CA LYS A 614 14.54 7.48 14.81
C LYS A 614 13.70 6.22 14.55
N ILE A 615 12.49 6.35 14.00
CA ILE A 615 11.65 5.19 13.61
C ILE A 615 12.36 4.30 12.58
N GLN A 616 13.06 4.92 11.62
CA GLN A 616 13.86 4.18 10.64
C GLN A 616 15.03 3.46 11.30
N CYS A 617 15.71 4.09 12.27
CA CYS A 617 16.75 3.44 13.07
C CYS A 617 16.20 2.21 13.83
N ASP A 618 15.02 2.33 14.43
CA ASP A 618 14.39 1.26 15.24
C ASP A 618 14.06 0.03 14.39
N ARG A 619 13.51 0.25 13.19
CA ARG A 619 13.28 -0.82 12.23
C ARG A 619 14.59 -1.52 11.85
N LEU A 620 15.67 -0.77 11.66
CA LEU A 620 16.98 -1.34 11.34
C LEU A 620 17.59 -2.13 12.50
N VAL A 621 17.36 -1.69 13.74
CA VAL A 621 17.75 -2.42 14.96
C VAL A 621 17.02 -3.76 15.04
N ASP A 622 15.71 -3.79 14.76
CA ASP A 622 14.92 -5.03 14.76
C ASP A 622 15.34 -5.99 13.64
N GLU A 623 15.50 -5.48 12.41
CA GLU A 623 15.96 -6.26 11.25
C GLU A 623 17.37 -6.82 11.48
N PHE A 624 18.28 -6.03 12.05
CA PHE A 624 19.62 -6.47 12.41
C PHE A 624 19.61 -7.52 13.52
N THR A 625 18.74 -7.37 14.52
CA THR A 625 18.56 -8.34 15.62
C THR A 625 18.06 -9.69 15.08
N ALA A 626 17.13 -9.68 14.13
CA ALA A 626 16.68 -10.89 13.45
C ALA A 626 17.81 -11.57 12.65
N ALA A 627 18.62 -10.78 11.92
CA ALA A 627 19.77 -11.30 11.17
C ALA A 627 20.86 -11.90 12.10
N LEU A 628 21.14 -11.25 13.23
CA LEU A 628 22.04 -11.76 14.27
C LEU A 628 21.53 -13.07 14.87
N THR A 629 20.22 -13.20 15.07
CA THR A 629 19.61 -14.42 15.63
C THR A 629 19.80 -15.60 14.69
N ALA A 630 19.57 -15.37 13.39
CA ALA A 630 19.79 -16.37 12.35
C ALA A 630 21.26 -16.77 12.25
N PHE A 631 22.19 -15.81 12.29
CA PHE A 631 23.64 -16.08 12.27
C PHE A 631 24.10 -16.90 13.49
N GLN A 632 23.65 -16.53 14.69
CA GLN A 632 24.00 -17.24 15.93
C GLN A 632 23.47 -18.69 15.93
N ALA A 633 22.29 -18.92 15.36
CA ALA A 633 21.74 -20.28 15.21
C ALA A 633 22.64 -21.17 14.33
N VAL A 634 23.15 -20.63 13.21
CA VAL A 634 24.08 -21.35 12.32
C VAL A 634 25.43 -21.61 13.02
N GLN A 635 25.95 -20.63 13.77
CA GLN A 635 27.19 -20.79 14.54
C GLN A 635 27.08 -21.91 15.59
N ARG A 636 25.98 -21.94 16.38
CA ARG A 636 25.74 -22.99 17.38
C ARG A 636 25.65 -24.37 16.73
N LYS A 637 24.91 -24.49 15.62
CA LYS A 637 24.82 -25.73 14.85
C LYS A 637 26.18 -26.22 14.35
N THR A 638 27.04 -25.29 13.92
CA THR A 638 28.41 -25.61 13.46
C THR A 638 29.27 -26.11 14.60
N VAL A 639 29.21 -25.47 15.77
CA VAL A 639 29.93 -25.90 16.98
C VAL A 639 29.49 -27.28 17.43
N ASP A 640 28.18 -27.57 17.41
CA ASP A 640 27.65 -28.88 17.80
C ASP A 640 28.13 -29.99 16.86
N LEU A 641 28.18 -29.73 15.54
CA LEU A 641 28.69 -30.68 14.56
C LEU A 641 30.19 -30.96 14.75
N GLU A 642 31.01 -29.91 14.91
CA GLU A 642 32.46 -30.06 15.14
C GLU A 642 32.76 -30.76 16.48
N LYS A 643 32.03 -30.42 17.56
CA LYS A 643 32.15 -31.12 18.85
C LYS A 643 31.80 -32.59 18.75
N ASN A 644 30.77 -32.93 17.96
CA ASN A 644 30.39 -34.32 17.74
C ASN A 644 31.43 -35.07 16.90
N ALA A 645 32.03 -34.43 15.91
CA ALA A 645 33.14 -34.99 15.12
C ALA A 645 34.37 -35.26 16.00
N VAL A 646 34.78 -34.31 16.84
CA VAL A 646 35.89 -34.50 17.80
C VAL A 646 35.60 -35.61 18.81
N ARG A 647 34.34 -35.72 19.28
CA ARG A 647 33.92 -36.83 20.17
C ARG A 647 34.01 -38.19 19.48
N GLN A 648 33.60 -38.29 18.22
CA GLN A 648 33.70 -39.52 17.43
C GLN A 648 35.17 -39.89 17.15
N ALA A 649 36.02 -38.92 16.80
CA ALA A 649 37.45 -39.13 16.61
C ALA A 649 38.13 -39.60 17.92
N ARG A 650 37.81 -38.99 19.07
CA ARG A 650 38.28 -39.45 20.39
C ARG A 650 37.83 -40.86 20.75
N GLN A 651 36.63 -41.27 20.34
CA GLN A 651 36.13 -42.63 20.54
C GLN A 651 36.82 -43.65 19.61
N ALA A 652 37.21 -43.24 18.41
CA ALA A 652 37.95 -44.06 17.46
C ALA A 652 39.44 -44.24 17.87
N SER A 653 40.06 -43.23 18.50
CA SER A 653 41.48 -43.23 18.88
C SER A 653 41.80 -43.88 20.23
N GLY A 654 40.85 -44.51 20.93
CA GLY A 654 41.11 -45.48 22.00
C GLY A 654 42.13 -45.08 23.09
N ALA A 655 42.02 -43.89 23.70
CA ALA A 655 42.84 -43.52 24.87
C ALA A 655 42.04 -43.52 26.19
N ILE A 656 42.56 -44.25 27.18
CA ILE A 656 41.97 -44.57 28.49
C ILE A 656 42.09 -43.41 29.50
N LEU A 657 40.99 -43.21 30.25
CA LEU A 657 40.73 -42.42 31.48
C LEU A 657 41.81 -41.51 32.11
N ASN A 658 41.38 -40.29 32.47
CA ASN A 658 41.41 -39.86 33.87
C ASN A 658 40.22 -38.96 34.24
N LYS A 659 39.28 -39.51 35.03
CA LYS A 659 38.26 -38.76 35.77
C LYS A 659 38.93 -38.02 36.93
N PRO A 660 38.71 -36.71 37.14
CA PRO A 660 38.82 -36.14 38.47
C PRO A 660 37.61 -36.63 39.30
N ALA A 661 37.89 -37.24 40.46
CA ALA A 661 36.89 -37.60 41.45
C ALA A 661 36.15 -36.35 42.01
N PRO A 662 34.93 -36.50 42.53
CA PRO A 662 34.04 -35.38 42.85
C PRO A 662 34.51 -34.64 44.11
N ARG A 663 34.62 -33.30 44.04
CA ARG A 663 34.71 -32.45 45.23
C ARG A 663 33.34 -31.88 45.57
N SER A 664 32.75 -32.44 46.60
CA SER A 664 31.63 -31.90 47.36
C SER A 664 32.04 -30.61 48.07
N ASN A 665 31.14 -29.62 48.01
CA ASN A 665 31.09 -28.50 48.95
C ASN A 665 31.14 -29.02 50.38
N GLN A 666 31.96 -28.42 51.23
CA GLN A 666 31.58 -28.22 52.62
C GLN A 666 32.29 -27.00 53.20
N SER A 667 31.45 -26.05 53.57
CA SER A 667 31.72 -25.04 54.58
C SER A 667 32.07 -25.68 55.92
N SER A 668 32.87 -24.93 56.68
CA SER A 668 32.88 -24.81 58.14
C SER A 668 33.43 -25.98 59.01
N THR A 669 34.58 -25.66 59.60
CA THR A 669 34.99 -25.80 61.02
C THR A 669 35.37 -27.18 61.60
N ASN A 670 36.66 -27.24 61.96
CA ASN A 670 37.30 -27.84 63.16
C ASN A 670 36.49 -28.88 63.96
N ASN A 671 37.00 -30.12 64.11
CA ASN A 671 37.98 -30.48 65.16
C ASN A 671 38.27 -32.00 65.22
N THR A 672 39.52 -32.32 65.55
CA THR A 672 40.03 -33.50 66.31
C THR A 672 40.00 -34.94 65.75
N ALA A 673 41.22 -35.42 65.45
CA ALA A 673 41.96 -36.50 66.16
C ALA A 673 42.02 -37.94 65.60
N ASN A 674 43.29 -38.36 65.39
CA ASN A 674 43.91 -39.70 65.45
C ASN A 674 43.51 -40.75 64.38
N SER A 675 44.39 -41.59 63.82
CA SER A 675 45.84 -41.83 63.98
C SER A 675 46.28 -42.94 62.99
N ASN A 676 47.57 -42.91 62.59
CA ASN A 676 48.43 -44.05 62.16
C ASN A 676 48.18 -44.64 60.74
N THR A 677 49.16 -44.98 59.88
CA THR A 677 50.63 -45.20 60.02
C THR A 677 51.29 -45.32 58.62
N SER A 678 52.53 -44.77 58.46
CA SER A 678 53.76 -45.25 57.75
C SER A 678 53.66 -46.23 56.55
N THR A 679 54.40 -46.21 55.43
CA THR A 679 55.80 -45.87 55.03
C THR A 679 55.88 -46.31 53.53
N GLY A 680 56.58 -45.73 52.55
CA GLY A 680 58.03 -45.49 52.40
C GLY A 680 58.66 -46.30 51.23
N SER A 681 58.91 -45.64 50.09
CA SER A 681 60.08 -45.75 49.15
C SER A 681 60.37 -46.95 48.20
N MET A 682 61.05 -46.58 47.07
CA MET A 682 61.97 -47.33 46.16
C MET A 682 61.39 -48.36 45.15
N PHE A 683 61.98 -48.69 43.99
CA PHE A 683 62.93 -48.16 42.96
C PHE A 683 63.08 -49.34 41.95
N GLU A 684 63.34 -49.08 40.65
CA GLU A 684 63.81 -50.05 39.59
C GLU A 684 62.88 -51.25 39.21
N ASP A 685 62.84 -51.81 37.99
CA ASP A 685 63.85 -51.97 36.95
C ASP A 685 63.23 -52.47 35.60
N ASN A 686 64.05 -52.46 34.55
CA ASN A 686 64.02 -53.20 33.27
C ASN A 686 63.60 -52.53 31.94
N PHE A 687 64.58 -52.58 31.03
CA PHE A 687 64.71 -52.01 29.69
C PHE A 687 64.94 -53.17 28.67
N ILE A 688 64.61 -52.92 27.38
CA ILE A 688 64.99 -53.64 26.12
C ILE A 688 64.29 -55.00 25.81
N THR A 689 63.41 -55.12 24.80
CA THR A 689 63.75 -55.27 23.36
C THR A 689 62.46 -55.33 22.51
N GLY A 690 62.38 -54.56 21.41
CA GLY A 690 61.25 -54.62 20.47
C GLY A 690 61.00 -53.43 19.54
N SER A 691 61.99 -52.55 19.32
CA SER A 691 61.90 -51.43 18.39
C SER A 691 61.89 -51.86 16.92
N ARG A 692 60.74 -51.73 16.26
CA ARG A 692 60.60 -51.22 14.87
C ARG A 692 59.17 -50.97 14.41
N GLY A 693 58.14 -51.42 15.15
CA GLY A 693 56.73 -51.10 14.89
C GLY A 693 56.19 -49.88 15.67
N GLN A 694 56.78 -49.55 16.82
CA GLN A 694 56.26 -48.50 17.71
C GLN A 694 56.55 -47.07 17.22
N THR A 695 57.62 -46.82 16.45
CA THR A 695 57.98 -45.45 16.06
C THR A 695 57.10 -44.87 14.96
N GLN A 696 56.54 -45.70 14.07
CA GLN A 696 55.61 -45.25 13.03
C GLN A 696 54.18 -45.07 13.58
N GLN A 697 53.81 -45.89 14.59
CA GLN A 697 52.53 -45.80 15.27
C GLN A 697 52.49 -44.60 16.23
N GLN A 698 53.60 -44.30 16.93
CA GLN A 698 53.75 -43.08 17.74
C GLN A 698 53.72 -41.80 16.89
N LEU A 699 54.35 -41.79 15.72
CA LEU A 699 54.29 -40.62 14.81
C LEU A 699 52.88 -40.39 14.27
N GLN A 700 52.14 -41.46 13.95
CA GLN A 700 50.75 -41.33 13.51
C GLN A 700 49.82 -40.90 14.66
N GLU A 701 50.00 -41.45 15.87
CA GLU A 701 49.28 -41.00 17.07
C GLU A 701 49.58 -39.54 17.41
N GLU A 702 50.82 -39.08 17.24
CA GLU A 702 51.23 -37.68 17.46
C GLU A 702 50.63 -36.73 16.41
N ILE A 703 50.58 -37.15 15.13
CA ILE A 703 49.89 -36.41 14.06
C ILE A 703 48.38 -36.33 14.31
N ASP A 704 47.75 -37.44 14.75
CA ASP A 704 46.32 -37.49 15.05
C ASP A 704 45.97 -36.67 16.32
N LEU A 705 46.85 -36.68 17.33
CA LEU A 705 46.75 -35.80 18.51
C LEU A 705 46.86 -34.33 18.14
N GLN A 706 47.80 -33.97 17.26
CA GLN A 706 47.97 -32.60 16.81
C GLN A 706 46.78 -32.10 15.97
N ALA A 707 46.20 -32.96 15.13
CA ALA A 707 44.97 -32.65 14.38
C ALA A 707 43.75 -32.45 15.31
N LEU A 708 43.66 -33.22 16.40
CA LEU A 708 42.61 -33.05 17.42
C LEU A 708 42.79 -31.75 18.22
N GLU A 709 44.03 -31.37 18.54
CA GLU A 709 44.33 -30.10 19.20
C GLU A 709 43.99 -28.89 18.32
N ASP A 710 44.27 -28.95 17.01
CA ASP A 710 43.92 -27.90 16.06
C ASP A 710 42.39 -27.78 15.87
N GLN A 711 41.66 -28.89 15.87
CA GLN A 711 40.20 -28.89 15.90
C GLN A 711 39.63 -28.30 17.20
N GLU A 712 40.21 -28.62 18.36
CA GLU A 712 39.79 -28.00 19.63
C GLU A 712 40.07 -26.50 19.69
N ARG A 713 41.18 -26.04 19.11
CA ARG A 713 41.47 -24.60 19.00
C ARG A 713 40.41 -23.88 18.16
N THR A 714 40.02 -24.48 17.03
CA THR A 714 38.97 -23.95 16.15
C THR A 714 37.60 -23.88 16.85
N ILE A 715 37.28 -24.86 17.69
CA ILE A 715 36.04 -24.85 18.51
C ILE A 715 36.08 -23.74 19.56
N ARG A 716 37.22 -23.49 20.22
CA ARG A 716 37.37 -22.41 21.20
C ARG A 716 37.21 -21.03 20.56
N GLU A 717 37.81 -20.81 19.38
CA GLU A 717 37.62 -19.57 18.62
C GLU A 717 36.14 -19.36 18.23
N LEU A 718 35.43 -20.43 17.87
CA LEU A 718 33.99 -20.38 17.61
C LEU A 718 33.17 -20.01 18.84
N GLU A 719 33.51 -20.55 20.01
CA GLU A 719 32.84 -20.23 21.27
C GLU A 719 33.06 -18.77 21.70
N GLU A 720 34.28 -18.26 21.54
CA GLU A 720 34.61 -16.86 21.81
C GLU A 720 33.82 -15.90 20.91
N ASN A 721 33.71 -16.22 19.62
CA ASN A 721 32.89 -15.45 18.68
C ASN A 721 31.39 -15.42 19.07
N ILE A 722 30.84 -16.53 19.59
CA ILE A 722 29.45 -16.57 20.09
C ILE A 722 29.29 -15.65 21.32
N VAL A 723 30.30 -15.57 22.19
CA VAL A 723 30.30 -14.67 23.35
C VAL A 723 30.31 -13.21 22.90
N SER A 724 31.14 -12.85 21.91
CA SER A 724 31.18 -11.50 21.32
C SER A 724 29.81 -11.07 20.77
N VAL A 725 29.10 -11.95 20.05
CA VAL A 725 27.76 -11.66 19.54
C VAL A 725 26.75 -11.43 20.68
N ASN A 726 26.87 -12.15 21.81
CA ASN A 726 26.01 -11.92 22.98
C ASN A 726 26.26 -10.56 23.66
N GLU A 727 27.47 -10.01 23.57
CA GLU A 727 27.75 -8.64 24.03
C GLU A 727 27.07 -7.59 23.13
N ILE A 728 27.00 -7.85 21.83
CA ILE A 728 26.26 -7.00 20.88
C ILE A 728 24.75 -7.01 21.21
N TYR A 729 24.16 -8.16 21.54
CA TYR A 729 22.77 -8.23 22.03
C TYR A 729 22.53 -7.39 23.29
N LYS A 730 23.49 -7.35 24.22
CA LYS A 730 23.37 -6.51 25.42
C LYS A 730 23.38 -5.02 25.07
N LYS A 731 24.20 -4.60 24.10
CA LYS A 731 24.26 -3.21 23.62
C LYS A 731 22.98 -2.81 22.88
N LEU A 732 22.47 -3.67 21.99
CA LEU A 732 21.17 -3.50 21.32
C LEU A 732 20.01 -3.45 22.32
N GLY A 733 20.04 -4.31 23.34
CA GLY A 733 19.03 -4.31 24.41
C GLY A 733 19.03 -3.02 25.23
N ALA A 734 20.18 -2.38 25.45
CA ALA A 734 20.26 -1.08 26.11
C ALA A 734 19.64 0.04 25.25
N LEU A 735 19.89 0.04 23.94
CA LEU A 735 19.26 0.96 22.98
C LEU A 735 17.73 0.83 22.98
N VAL A 736 17.21 -0.40 22.99
CA VAL A 736 15.76 -0.68 23.03
C VAL A 736 15.16 -0.32 24.39
N TYR A 737 15.89 -0.53 25.50
CA TYR A 737 15.41 -0.21 26.84
C TYR A 737 15.28 1.31 27.08
N GLU A 738 16.26 2.11 26.62
CA GLU A 738 16.19 3.58 26.65
C GLU A 738 15.01 4.14 25.82
N GLN A 739 14.53 3.38 24.83
CA GLN A 739 13.39 3.74 23.98
C GLN A 739 12.01 3.35 24.54
N SER A 740 11.91 2.48 25.56
CA SER A 740 10.63 2.20 26.24
C SER A 740 10.02 3.46 26.89
N HIS A 741 10.84 4.50 27.08
CA HIS A 741 10.45 5.84 27.53
C HIS A 741 9.97 6.79 26.40
N GLN A 742 10.01 6.37 25.13
CA GLN A 742 9.60 7.17 23.95
C GLN A 742 8.50 6.50 23.08
N VAL A 743 7.78 5.51 23.61
CA VAL A 743 6.59 4.90 23.00
C VAL A 743 5.42 5.91 22.87
N ASP A 744 5.51 7.05 23.55
CA ASP A 744 4.53 8.15 23.62
C ASP A 744 4.17 8.82 22.27
N SER A 745 4.94 8.57 21.19
CA SER A 745 4.72 9.21 19.88
C SER A 745 3.86 8.39 18.92
N ILE A 746 3.78 7.06 19.09
CA ILE A 746 2.91 6.22 18.26
C ILE A 746 1.46 6.44 18.67
N GLU A 747 1.21 6.57 19.98
CA GLU A 747 -0.11 6.84 20.55
C GLU A 747 -0.67 8.19 20.10
N ALA A 748 0.17 9.24 20.09
CA ALA A 748 -0.22 10.57 19.57
C ALA A 748 -0.54 10.57 18.07
N SER A 749 0.19 9.80 17.25
CA SER A 749 -0.09 9.67 15.81
C SER A 749 -1.33 8.83 15.52
N VAL A 750 -1.60 7.80 16.32
CA VAL A 750 -2.83 7.00 16.26
C VAL A 750 -4.03 7.84 16.68
N GLU A 751 -3.91 8.67 17.72
CA GLU A 751 -4.94 9.62 18.14
C GLU A 751 -5.21 10.70 17.08
N GLN A 752 -4.16 11.27 16.47
CA GLN A 752 -4.32 12.31 15.46
C GLN A 752 -4.90 11.76 14.14
N THR A 753 -4.51 10.54 13.75
CA THR A 753 -5.13 9.83 12.62
C THR A 753 -6.60 9.51 12.90
N SER A 754 -6.94 9.15 14.15
CA SER A 754 -8.33 8.96 14.58
C SER A 754 -9.16 10.25 14.47
N VAL A 755 -8.59 11.40 14.82
CA VAL A 755 -9.26 12.71 14.67
C VAL A 755 -9.52 13.04 13.19
N PHE A 756 -8.53 12.85 12.30
CA PHE A 756 -8.71 13.12 10.87
C PHE A 756 -9.70 12.17 10.19
N VAL A 757 -9.74 10.90 10.60
CA VAL A 757 -10.77 9.96 10.14
C VAL A 757 -12.16 10.42 10.60
N SER A 758 -12.28 10.96 11.81
CA SER A 758 -13.54 11.50 12.34
C SER A 758 -14.00 12.75 11.56
N GLU A 759 -13.10 13.69 11.26
CA GLU A 759 -13.41 14.87 10.45
C GLU A 759 -13.80 14.48 9.01
N GLY A 760 -13.08 13.52 8.40
CA GLY A 760 -13.43 12.98 7.09
C GLY A 760 -14.83 12.35 7.05
N VAL A 761 -15.23 11.63 8.11
CA VAL A 761 -16.58 11.08 8.29
C VAL A 761 -17.62 12.20 8.41
N GLN A 762 -17.29 13.29 9.11
CA GLN A 762 -18.19 14.43 9.30
C GLN A 762 -18.42 15.20 7.99
N GLN A 763 -17.37 15.39 7.19
CA GLN A 763 -17.47 15.97 5.85
C GLN A 763 -18.27 15.08 4.88
N LEU A 764 -18.10 13.75 4.95
CA LEU A 764 -18.92 12.80 4.20
C LEU A 764 -20.40 12.83 4.62
N LYS A 765 -20.69 13.00 5.91
CA LYS A 765 -22.06 13.21 6.42
C LYS A 765 -22.68 14.52 5.92
N GLN A 766 -21.92 15.62 5.89
CA GLN A 766 -22.38 16.89 5.30
C GLN A 766 -22.62 16.76 3.79
N ALA A 767 -21.71 16.11 3.05
CA ALA A 767 -21.88 15.85 1.62
C ALA A 767 -23.12 15.01 1.31
N SER A 768 -23.40 13.99 2.14
CA SER A 768 -24.64 13.20 2.09
C SER A 768 -25.89 14.05 2.37
N HIS A 769 -25.84 14.96 3.35
CA HIS A 769 -26.94 15.91 3.63
C HIS A 769 -27.22 16.84 2.43
N TYR A 770 -26.18 17.34 1.76
CA TYR A 770 -26.35 18.18 0.55
C TYR A 770 -26.93 17.38 -0.63
N GLN A 771 -26.60 16.08 -0.76
CA GLN A 771 -27.22 15.22 -1.77
C GLN A 771 -28.70 14.94 -1.48
N HIS A 772 -29.07 14.71 -0.22
CA HIS A 772 -30.47 14.50 0.19
C HIS A 772 -31.35 15.75 0.03
N HIS A 773 -30.79 16.94 0.27
CA HIS A 773 -31.52 18.20 0.04
C HIS A 773 -31.83 18.47 -1.44
N ARG A 774 -31.06 17.88 -2.36
CA ARG A 774 -31.27 17.97 -3.81
C ARG A 774 -32.33 16.97 -4.32
N ALA A 775 -32.53 15.86 -3.61
CA ALA A 775 -33.54 14.85 -3.93
C ALA A 775 -34.95 15.22 -3.42
N ALA A 776 -35.07 16.02 -2.36
CA ALA A 776 -36.36 16.38 -1.75
C ALA A 776 -37.21 17.40 -2.56
N SER A 777 -36.66 18.01 -3.62
CA SER A 777 -37.39 18.96 -4.47
C SER A 777 -38.15 18.32 -5.65
N VAL A 778 -38.11 16.99 -5.79
CA VAL A 778 -38.78 16.25 -6.86
C VAL A 778 -39.48 15.04 -6.23
N ASP A 779 -40.67 15.24 -5.65
CA ASP A 779 -41.77 14.25 -5.63
C ASP A 779 -42.86 14.68 -4.65
N VAL A 780 -43.83 15.46 -5.16
CA VAL A 780 -45.15 15.61 -4.54
C VAL A 780 -46.18 15.20 -5.59
N LYS A 781 -46.68 13.96 -5.49
CA LYS A 781 -48.08 13.54 -5.73
C LYS A 781 -48.18 12.02 -5.91
N ALA A 782 -48.72 11.33 -4.90
CA ALA A 782 -49.72 10.27 -5.09
C ALA A 782 -50.21 9.81 -3.71
N GLY A 783 -51.47 10.09 -3.40
CA GLY A 783 -52.14 9.58 -2.21
C GLY A 783 -52.68 8.17 -2.42
N CYS A 784 -52.72 7.37 -1.36
CA CYS A 784 -53.71 6.29 -1.26
C CYS A 784 -54.10 6.00 0.18
N LYS A 785 -55.33 5.52 0.33
CA LYS A 785 -56.23 5.62 1.49
C LYS A 785 -55.87 4.66 2.62
N LYS A 786 -56.08 5.12 3.86
CA LYS A 786 -56.09 4.31 5.09
C LYS A 786 -57.37 3.46 5.16
N HIS A 787 -57.23 2.15 5.34
CA HIS A 787 -58.26 1.30 5.93
C HIS A 787 -57.82 0.87 7.34
N LYS A 788 -58.70 1.10 8.32
CA LYS A 788 -58.67 0.51 9.66
C LYS A 788 -59.43 -0.82 9.62
N THR A 789 -58.85 -1.87 10.19
CA THR A 789 -59.58 -3.01 10.77
C THR A 789 -58.83 -3.51 12.01
N ASP A 790 -59.62 -3.86 13.01
CA ASP A 790 -59.25 -4.14 14.40
C ASP A 790 -58.62 -5.52 14.67
N ASN A 791 -57.78 -5.52 15.71
CA ASN A 791 -57.61 -6.48 16.81
C ASN A 791 -57.18 -7.96 16.62
N ASN A 792 -56.10 -8.27 17.36
CA ASN A 792 -55.83 -9.47 18.16
C ASN A 792 -55.64 -10.83 17.45
N ALA A 793 -54.37 -11.13 17.14
CA ALA A 793 -53.80 -12.47 17.22
C ALA A 793 -52.31 -12.36 17.56
N ALA A 794 -51.82 -13.20 18.48
CA ALA A 794 -50.44 -13.21 18.96
C ALA A 794 -49.43 -13.26 17.80
N THR A 795 -48.51 -12.29 17.75
CA THR A 795 -47.59 -12.06 16.63
C THR A 795 -46.48 -13.11 16.59
N THR A 796 -46.66 -14.18 15.81
CA THR A 796 -45.59 -15.10 15.45
C THR A 796 -44.56 -14.36 14.59
N ARG A 797 -43.34 -14.18 15.11
CA ARG A 797 -42.19 -13.53 14.44
C ARG A 797 -41.91 -14.22 13.08
N LYS A 798 -41.98 -13.50 11.95
CA LYS A 798 -41.77 -14.08 10.62
C LYS A 798 -40.29 -14.06 10.24
N ARG A 799 -39.59 -15.18 10.50
CA ARG A 799 -38.22 -15.43 10.03
C ARG A 799 -38.18 -15.90 8.58
N MET A 800 -37.01 -15.85 7.95
CA MET A 800 -36.78 -16.36 6.61
C MET A 800 -37.25 -17.82 6.50
N LYS A 801 -38.08 -18.11 5.50
CA LYS A 801 -38.77 -19.39 5.34
C LYS A 801 -38.34 -20.07 4.04
N PHE A 802 -37.98 -21.34 4.16
CA PHE A 802 -37.81 -22.21 3.01
C PHE A 802 -39.13 -22.93 2.73
N THR A 803 -39.62 -22.81 1.50
CA THR A 803 -40.84 -23.50 1.05
C THR A 803 -40.45 -24.52 -0.01
N LEU A 804 -40.69 -25.79 0.29
CA LEU A 804 -40.39 -26.89 -0.62
C LEU A 804 -41.53 -27.02 -1.63
N ASN A 805 -41.22 -26.94 -2.92
CA ASN A 805 -42.18 -27.04 -4.00
C ASN A 805 -42.31 -28.49 -4.47
N THR A 806 -41.19 -29.19 -4.65
CA THR A 806 -41.18 -30.58 -5.14
C THR A 806 -39.91 -31.29 -4.67
N VAL A 807 -40.05 -32.55 -4.28
CA VAL A 807 -38.92 -33.48 -4.06
C VAL A 807 -38.98 -34.53 -5.14
N THR A 808 -37.91 -34.64 -5.93
CA THR A 808 -37.79 -35.66 -6.96
C THR A 808 -36.97 -36.84 -6.46
N LYS A 809 -37.23 -38.04 -6.99
CA LYS A 809 -36.60 -39.27 -6.46
C LYS A 809 -35.12 -39.34 -6.78
N CYS A 810 -34.70 -38.80 -7.92
CA CYS A 810 -33.33 -38.94 -8.42
C CYS A 810 -32.62 -37.61 -8.66
N SER A 811 -33.31 -36.47 -8.52
CA SER A 811 -32.79 -35.17 -8.98
C SER A 811 -32.70 -34.08 -7.91
N GLY A 812 -33.17 -34.29 -6.68
CA GLY A 812 -33.02 -33.34 -5.57
C GLY A 812 -34.27 -32.51 -5.25
N ARG A 813 -34.07 -31.36 -4.59
CA ARG A 813 -35.12 -30.53 -3.96
C ARG A 813 -35.31 -29.21 -4.69
N LEU A 814 -36.53 -28.97 -5.19
CA LEU A 814 -36.95 -27.66 -5.69
C LEU A 814 -37.70 -26.90 -4.61
N GLY A 815 -37.23 -25.69 -4.31
CA GLY A 815 -37.83 -24.85 -3.30
C GLY A 815 -37.64 -23.37 -3.57
N LEU A 816 -38.21 -22.57 -2.67
CA LEU A 816 -38.14 -21.12 -2.66
C LEU A 816 -37.75 -20.64 -1.27
N TRP A 817 -36.62 -19.94 -1.18
CA TRP A 817 -36.16 -19.29 0.03
C TRP A 817 -36.58 -17.82 0.01
N SER A 818 -37.44 -17.41 0.96
CA SER A 818 -38.12 -16.11 0.94
C SER A 818 -38.50 -15.64 2.35
N GLY A 819 -39.09 -14.45 2.46
CA GLY A 819 -39.67 -13.96 3.72
C GLY A 819 -38.68 -13.22 4.62
N LEU A 820 -37.68 -12.57 4.04
CA LEU A 820 -36.84 -11.60 4.75
C LEU A 820 -37.64 -10.29 4.96
N GLU A 821 -37.78 -9.84 6.21
CA GLU A 821 -38.63 -8.67 6.53
C GLU A 821 -38.15 -7.37 5.86
N ARG A 822 -36.83 -7.15 5.80
CA ARG A 822 -36.22 -5.96 5.18
C ARG A 822 -36.39 -5.92 3.66
N LEU A 823 -36.37 -7.09 3.02
CA LEU A 823 -36.45 -7.26 1.56
C LEU A 823 -37.51 -8.32 1.21
N PRO A 824 -38.81 -8.03 1.39
CA PRO A 824 -39.87 -9.04 1.29
C PRO A 824 -40.07 -9.58 -0.12
N ASN A 825 -39.62 -8.84 -1.14
CA ASN A 825 -39.73 -9.21 -2.56
C ASN A 825 -38.54 -10.04 -3.05
N VAL A 826 -37.48 -10.19 -2.24
CA VAL A 826 -36.26 -10.90 -2.64
C VAL A 826 -36.40 -12.38 -2.31
N THR A 827 -36.23 -13.21 -3.33
CA THR A 827 -36.40 -14.67 -3.22
C THR A 827 -35.30 -15.40 -3.96
N LEU A 828 -34.85 -16.54 -3.43
CA LEU A 828 -33.91 -17.44 -4.10
C LEU A 828 -34.60 -18.78 -4.42
N GLN A 829 -34.61 -19.16 -5.69
CA GLN A 829 -35.03 -20.51 -6.11
C GLN A 829 -33.91 -21.51 -5.86
N THR A 830 -34.24 -22.70 -5.36
CA THR A 830 -33.27 -23.77 -5.10
C THR A 830 -33.45 -24.94 -6.09
N PRO A 831 -32.37 -25.59 -6.56
CA PRO A 831 -30.96 -25.27 -6.30
C PRO A 831 -30.53 -23.87 -6.80
N GLY A 832 -29.80 -23.15 -5.95
CA GLY A 832 -29.50 -21.72 -6.14
C GLY A 832 -28.08 -21.32 -5.80
N LEU A 833 -27.70 -20.11 -6.21
CA LEU A 833 -26.37 -19.52 -6.02
C LEU A 833 -26.42 -18.28 -5.13
N ILE A 834 -25.38 -18.11 -4.32
CA ILE A 834 -25.04 -16.89 -3.60
C ILE A 834 -23.72 -16.36 -4.15
N PHE A 835 -23.63 -15.05 -4.39
CA PHE A 835 -22.39 -14.49 -4.89
C PHE A 835 -21.32 -14.44 -3.81
N HIS A 836 -20.17 -15.03 -4.12
CA HIS A 836 -18.95 -14.87 -3.36
C HIS A 836 -18.44 -13.43 -3.48
N THR A 837 -18.12 -12.78 -2.35
CA THR A 837 -17.59 -11.40 -2.32
C THR A 837 -16.27 -11.29 -1.59
N LYS A 838 -15.45 -10.30 -1.99
CA LYS A 838 -14.28 -9.84 -1.22
C LYS A 838 -14.50 -8.39 -0.81
N GLY A 839 -14.56 -8.13 0.50
CA GLY A 839 -14.86 -6.79 1.02
C GLY A 839 -16.29 -6.30 0.72
N GLY A 840 -17.24 -7.22 0.50
CA GLY A 840 -18.65 -6.92 0.26
C GLY A 840 -19.03 -6.68 -1.21
N SER A 841 -18.07 -6.73 -2.14
CA SER A 841 -18.32 -6.67 -3.58
C SER A 841 -17.90 -7.95 -4.30
N VAL A 842 -18.58 -8.29 -5.39
CA VAL A 842 -18.19 -9.41 -6.26
C VAL A 842 -16.82 -9.09 -6.86
N PRO A 843 -15.81 -9.98 -6.75
CA PRO A 843 -14.47 -9.68 -7.23
C PRO A 843 -14.45 -9.27 -8.70
N HIS A 844 -13.70 -8.23 -9.04
CA HIS A 844 -13.53 -7.68 -10.41
C HIS A 844 -14.80 -7.12 -11.08
N VAL A 845 -15.99 -7.23 -10.47
CA VAL A 845 -17.25 -6.80 -11.10
C VAL A 845 -17.86 -5.68 -10.27
N SER A 846 -18.04 -4.49 -10.87
CA SER A 846 -18.72 -3.38 -10.21
C SER A 846 -20.21 -3.71 -10.00
N LYS A 847 -20.85 -2.97 -9.10
CA LYS A 847 -22.29 -3.11 -8.85
C LYS A 847 -23.11 -2.92 -10.13
N GLU A 848 -22.78 -1.92 -10.94
CA GLU A 848 -23.46 -1.60 -12.19
C GLU A 848 -23.27 -2.72 -13.22
N ALA A 849 -22.05 -3.26 -13.34
CA ALA A 849 -21.77 -4.38 -14.23
C ALA A 849 -22.50 -5.67 -13.78
N LEU A 850 -22.60 -5.89 -12.47
CA LEU A 850 -23.35 -7.02 -11.91
C LEU A 850 -24.85 -6.92 -12.22
N GLN A 851 -25.42 -5.71 -12.16
CA GLN A 851 -26.83 -5.47 -12.49
C GLN A 851 -27.18 -5.71 -13.97
N GLN A 852 -26.18 -5.72 -14.87
CA GLN A 852 -26.37 -6.06 -16.28
C GLN A 852 -26.45 -7.58 -16.51
N LEU A 853 -26.09 -8.41 -15.53
CA LEU A 853 -26.20 -9.86 -15.66
C LEU A 853 -27.67 -10.29 -15.49
N PRO A 854 -28.27 -10.93 -16.51
CA PRO A 854 -29.66 -11.35 -16.44
C PRO A 854 -29.85 -12.41 -15.34
N SER A 855 -30.88 -12.25 -14.51
CA SER A 855 -31.21 -13.20 -13.43
C SER A 855 -30.16 -13.32 -12.31
N ALA A 856 -29.34 -12.29 -12.09
CA ALA A 856 -28.35 -12.27 -11.01
C ALA A 856 -29.02 -12.42 -9.62
N PRO A 857 -28.58 -13.37 -8.77
CA PRO A 857 -29.11 -13.51 -7.42
C PRO A 857 -28.79 -12.28 -6.57
N GLN A 858 -29.78 -11.82 -5.79
CA GLN A 858 -29.63 -10.71 -4.84
C GLN A 858 -29.14 -11.21 -3.47
N PHE A 859 -28.21 -12.16 -3.45
CA PHE A 859 -27.63 -12.73 -2.24
C PHE A 859 -26.10 -12.65 -2.31
N LEU A 860 -25.48 -12.04 -1.29
CA LEU A 860 -24.05 -11.82 -1.20
C LEU A 860 -23.49 -12.51 0.04
N GLN A 861 -22.51 -13.39 -0.16
CA GLN A 861 -21.72 -13.99 0.89
C GLN A 861 -20.54 -13.07 1.23
N MET A 862 -20.43 -12.66 2.49
CA MET A 862 -19.36 -11.84 3.03
C MET A 862 -18.58 -12.63 4.09
N SER A 863 -17.26 -12.74 3.94
CA SER A 863 -16.42 -13.45 4.92
C SER A 863 -15.85 -12.50 5.98
N ILE A 864 -15.78 -12.95 7.22
CA ILE A 864 -15.12 -12.19 8.31
C ILE A 864 -13.64 -11.99 8.01
N SER A 865 -12.97 -13.01 7.45
CA SER A 865 -11.56 -12.94 7.00
C SER A 865 -11.26 -11.66 6.21
N ASN A 866 -12.21 -11.25 5.35
CA ASN A 866 -12.05 -10.10 4.47
C ASN A 866 -12.71 -8.81 4.96
N THR A 867 -13.57 -8.87 5.98
CA THR A 867 -14.38 -7.72 6.41
C THR A 867 -14.09 -7.27 7.84
N ILE A 868 -13.38 -8.04 8.66
CA ILE A 868 -13.14 -7.71 10.08
C ILE A 868 -12.49 -6.34 10.31
N HIS A 869 -11.63 -5.89 9.40
CA HIS A 869 -11.00 -4.57 9.49
C HIS A 869 -11.97 -3.40 9.23
N MET A 870 -13.17 -3.68 8.70
CA MET A 870 -14.20 -2.68 8.41
C MET A 870 -15.07 -2.36 9.62
N GLN A 871 -14.95 -3.11 10.74
CA GLN A 871 -15.82 -2.98 11.90
C GLN A 871 -15.91 -1.54 12.42
N GLU A 872 -14.77 -0.91 12.67
CA GLU A 872 -14.72 0.46 13.20
C GLU A 872 -15.33 1.48 12.22
N ALA A 873 -15.07 1.32 10.92
CA ALA A 873 -15.60 2.20 9.88
C ALA A 873 -17.12 2.06 9.72
N VAL A 874 -17.64 0.82 9.73
CA VAL A 874 -19.07 0.53 9.67
C VAL A 874 -19.77 1.10 10.92
N GLN A 875 -19.17 0.92 12.09
CA GLN A 875 -19.68 1.48 13.35
C GLN A 875 -19.73 3.01 13.33
N GLY A 876 -18.65 3.67 12.90
CA GLY A 876 -18.58 5.14 12.79
C GLY A 876 -19.57 5.73 11.78
N CYS A 877 -19.87 4.98 10.71
CA CYS A 877 -20.88 5.37 9.72
C CYS A 877 -22.32 5.17 10.21
N GLN A 878 -22.54 4.44 11.31
CA GLN A 878 -23.88 4.06 11.80
C GLN A 878 -24.76 3.40 10.73
N LYS A 879 -24.14 2.59 9.87
CA LYS A 879 -24.81 1.86 8.79
C LYS A 879 -24.64 0.36 8.98
N THR A 880 -25.52 -0.43 8.38
CA THR A 880 -25.31 -1.88 8.24
C THR A 880 -24.15 -2.16 7.27
N LEU A 881 -23.57 -3.35 7.32
CA LEU A 881 -22.48 -3.73 6.40
C LEU A 881 -22.93 -3.64 4.94
N GLY A 882 -24.16 -4.07 4.63
CA GLY A 882 -24.75 -3.96 3.29
C GLY A 882 -24.87 -2.51 2.80
N GLU A 883 -25.32 -1.59 3.66
CA GLU A 883 -25.40 -0.17 3.31
C GLU A 883 -24.02 0.48 3.18
N PHE A 884 -23.05 0.05 4.00
CA PHE A 884 -21.67 0.55 3.96
C PHE A 884 -20.99 0.22 2.62
N VAL A 885 -21.18 -1.00 2.12
CA VAL A 885 -20.63 -1.42 0.81
C VAL A 885 -21.54 -1.08 -0.37
N ALA A 886 -22.55 -0.23 -0.16
CA ALA A 886 -23.54 0.19 -1.16
C ALA A 886 -24.31 -0.96 -1.83
N GLN A 887 -24.58 -2.05 -1.10
CA GLN A 887 -25.34 -3.23 -1.53
C GLN A 887 -26.64 -3.41 -0.69
N SER A 888 -27.34 -2.31 -0.40
CA SER A 888 -28.56 -2.31 0.41
C SER A 888 -29.71 -3.13 -0.17
N GLU A 889 -29.74 -3.34 -1.48
CA GLU A 889 -30.79 -4.11 -2.17
C GLU A 889 -30.54 -5.62 -2.17
N ALA A 890 -29.38 -6.08 -1.71
CA ALA A 890 -29.04 -7.49 -1.62
C ALA A 890 -29.16 -8.02 -0.20
N VAL A 891 -29.39 -9.33 -0.08
CA VAL A 891 -29.34 -10.09 1.17
C VAL A 891 -27.87 -10.37 1.50
N SER A 892 -27.42 -9.88 2.64
CA SER A 892 -26.07 -10.06 3.15
C SER A 892 -25.99 -11.30 4.06
N MET A 893 -25.09 -12.24 3.72
CA MET A 893 -24.81 -13.41 4.54
C MET A 893 -23.36 -13.39 5.05
N LEU A 894 -23.19 -13.25 6.35
CA LEU A 894 -21.88 -13.25 7.00
C LEU A 894 -21.44 -14.67 7.35
N VAL A 895 -20.30 -15.10 6.79
CA VAL A 895 -19.67 -16.39 7.06
C VAL A 895 -18.29 -16.23 7.68
N LEU A 896 -17.80 -17.27 8.34
CA LEU A 896 -16.52 -17.21 9.05
C LEU A 896 -15.32 -17.11 8.10
N ARG A 897 -15.27 -17.94 7.06
CA ARG A 897 -14.11 -18.11 6.17
C ARG A 897 -14.44 -17.74 4.73
N ASP A 898 -13.41 -17.37 3.99
CA ASP A 898 -13.48 -17.21 2.54
C ASP A 898 -13.29 -18.59 1.87
N PRO A 899 -14.26 -19.09 1.08
CA PRO A 899 -14.17 -20.38 0.39
C PRO A 899 -13.08 -20.43 -0.69
N SER A 900 -12.56 -19.27 -1.11
CA SER A 900 -11.51 -19.13 -2.13
C SER A 900 -10.09 -19.08 -1.57
N GLU A 901 -9.90 -19.11 -0.25
CA GLU A 901 -8.59 -18.95 0.39
C GLU A 901 -8.20 -20.15 1.23
N VAL A 902 -6.95 -20.61 1.09
CA VAL A 902 -6.41 -21.75 1.85
C VAL A 902 -6.36 -21.41 3.33
N PRO A 903 -7.04 -22.16 4.21
CA PRO A 903 -6.93 -21.98 5.63
C PRO A 903 -5.55 -22.45 6.07
N VAL A 904 -4.80 -21.58 6.75
CA VAL A 904 -3.57 -22.00 7.42
C VAL A 904 -3.98 -22.67 8.73
N SER A 905 -3.88 -24.00 8.81
CA SER A 905 -4.28 -24.73 10.03
C SER A 905 -3.53 -24.18 11.25
N GLY A 906 -4.28 -23.78 12.27
CA GLY A 906 -3.76 -23.24 13.52
C GLY A 906 -4.45 -23.93 14.68
N VAL A 907 -3.72 -24.22 15.75
CA VAL A 907 -4.29 -24.86 16.94
C VAL A 907 -5.38 -23.93 17.52
N PRO A 908 -6.68 -24.26 17.44
CA PRO A 908 -7.71 -23.39 17.97
C PRO A 908 -7.65 -23.45 19.50
N GLU A 909 -7.93 -22.33 20.18
CA GLU A 909 -8.01 -22.26 21.65
C GLU A 909 -9.39 -22.74 22.13
N ARG A 910 -9.64 -22.83 23.45
CA ARG A 910 -10.90 -23.39 23.96
C ARG A 910 -12.10 -22.48 23.65
N ASP A 911 -11.89 -21.18 23.71
CA ASP A 911 -12.87 -20.09 23.61
C ASP A 911 -12.66 -19.19 22.38
N ALA A 912 -11.76 -19.57 21.46
CA ALA A 912 -11.39 -18.72 20.34
C ALA A 912 -11.03 -19.51 19.07
N VAL A 913 -11.39 -18.93 17.92
CA VAL A 913 -11.14 -19.48 16.60
C VAL A 913 -10.14 -18.61 15.84
N PRO A 914 -9.02 -19.18 15.35
CA PRO A 914 -8.08 -18.42 14.52
C PRO A 914 -8.67 -18.21 13.12
N ILE A 915 -8.59 -16.97 12.65
CA ILE A 915 -8.88 -16.57 11.26
C ILE A 915 -7.67 -15.87 10.66
N TYR A 916 -7.52 -15.96 9.35
CA TYR A 916 -6.48 -15.25 8.61
C TYR A 916 -7.13 -14.10 7.87
N THR A 917 -6.53 -12.93 8.04
CA THR A 917 -6.99 -11.68 7.45
C THR A 917 -5.86 -11.13 6.59
N ARG A 918 -6.14 -10.11 5.78
CA ARG A 918 -5.09 -9.37 5.05
C ARG A 918 -4.01 -8.79 5.96
N CYS A 919 -4.32 -8.54 7.23
CA CYS A 919 -3.39 -8.05 8.25
C CYS A 919 -2.71 -9.18 9.04
N GLY A 920 -2.79 -10.43 8.58
CA GLY A 920 -2.24 -11.60 9.26
C GLY A 920 -3.25 -12.35 10.12
N ARG A 921 -2.74 -13.26 10.96
CA ARG A 921 -3.54 -14.13 11.84
C ARG A 921 -4.19 -13.32 12.96
N ARG A 922 -5.49 -13.49 13.15
CA ARG A 922 -6.26 -12.96 14.28
C ARG A 922 -7.01 -14.08 14.99
N THR A 923 -7.02 -14.05 16.31
CA THR A 923 -7.79 -14.99 17.13
C THR A 923 -9.10 -14.31 17.53
N VAL A 924 -10.24 -14.90 17.16
CA VAL A 924 -11.57 -14.31 17.38
C VAL A 924 -12.30 -15.08 18.47
N LYS A 925 -12.73 -14.37 19.51
CA LYS A 925 -13.56 -14.87 20.62
C LYS A 925 -15.03 -14.55 20.36
N VAL A 926 -15.94 -15.22 21.09
CA VAL A 926 -17.39 -15.04 20.96
C VAL A 926 -17.81 -13.59 21.21
N ASP A 927 -17.27 -12.93 22.24
CA ASP A 927 -17.60 -11.53 22.56
C ASP A 927 -17.23 -10.57 21.41
N THR A 928 -16.02 -10.75 20.86
CA THR A 928 -15.51 -9.90 19.78
C THR A 928 -16.29 -10.18 18.50
N TYR A 929 -16.59 -11.44 18.23
CA TYR A 929 -17.39 -11.86 17.09
C TYR A 929 -18.81 -11.28 17.15
N MET A 930 -19.51 -11.43 18.27
CA MET A 930 -20.89 -10.96 18.40
C MET A 930 -21.01 -9.43 18.36
N ARG A 931 -20.03 -8.69 18.91
CA ARG A 931 -19.96 -7.22 18.73
C ARG A 931 -19.82 -6.82 17.27
N LEU A 932 -19.01 -7.56 16.51
CA LEU A 932 -18.88 -7.36 15.07
C LEU A 932 -20.21 -7.65 14.35
N VAL A 933 -20.90 -8.73 14.70
CA VAL A 933 -22.22 -9.05 14.13
C VAL A 933 -23.27 -7.97 14.46
N GLU A 934 -23.28 -7.44 15.68
CA GLU A 934 -24.16 -6.30 16.08
C GLU A 934 -23.84 -5.00 15.36
N THR A 935 -22.58 -4.82 14.98
CA THR A 935 -22.12 -3.68 14.18
C THR A 935 -22.54 -3.83 12.73
N PHE A 936 -22.31 -5.02 12.15
CA PHE A 936 -22.59 -5.30 10.74
C PHE A 936 -24.08 -5.49 10.45
N GLN A 937 -24.85 -6.01 11.41
CA GLN A 937 -26.28 -6.35 11.27
C GLN A 937 -26.57 -7.06 9.93
N PRO A 938 -25.88 -8.18 9.63
CA PRO A 938 -26.11 -8.89 8.38
C PRO A 938 -27.52 -9.51 8.38
N ASP A 939 -28.11 -9.71 7.21
CA ASP A 939 -29.44 -10.34 7.11
C ASP A 939 -29.40 -11.81 7.56
N LEU A 940 -28.28 -12.48 7.27
CA LEU A 940 -27.99 -13.86 7.63
C LEU A 940 -26.59 -13.95 8.23
N TYR A 941 -26.38 -14.77 9.26
CA TYR A 941 -25.02 -15.10 9.70
C TYR A 941 -24.91 -16.51 10.27
N VAL A 942 -23.69 -17.04 10.22
CA VAL A 942 -23.33 -18.33 10.80
C VAL A 942 -22.62 -18.08 12.14
N PRO A 943 -23.13 -18.55 13.29
CA PRO A 943 -22.45 -18.44 14.58
C PRO A 943 -21.02 -18.95 14.54
N LEU A 944 -20.17 -18.54 15.49
CA LEU A 944 -18.78 -19.00 15.55
C LEU A 944 -18.72 -20.53 15.73
N TYR A 945 -17.90 -21.21 14.92
CA TYR A 945 -17.74 -22.67 14.92
C TYR A 945 -16.30 -23.10 14.65
N ASP A 946 -15.97 -24.36 14.93
CA ASP A 946 -14.68 -24.98 14.62
C ASP A 946 -14.82 -25.99 13.47
N GLY A 947 -14.68 -25.50 12.23
CA GLY A 947 -14.77 -26.31 11.01
C GLY A 947 -13.44 -26.85 10.47
N ASP A 948 -12.33 -26.72 11.23
CA ASP A 948 -10.98 -27.11 10.77
C ASP A 948 -10.74 -28.62 10.96
N THR A 949 -11.39 -29.42 10.11
CA THR A 949 -11.39 -30.89 10.15
C THR A 949 -11.11 -31.48 8.76
N GLU A 950 -9.86 -31.35 8.31
CA GLU A 950 -9.41 -31.87 7.00
C GLU A 950 -9.50 -33.41 6.89
N LEU A 951 -9.38 -33.91 5.66
CA LEU A 951 -9.37 -35.35 5.39
C LEU A 951 -8.17 -36.01 6.10
N GLY A 952 -8.42 -37.08 6.87
CA GLY A 952 -7.39 -37.78 7.65
C GLY A 952 -7.16 -37.24 9.07
N CYS A 953 -8.01 -36.32 9.52
CA CYS A 953 -7.98 -35.81 10.89
C CYS A 953 -8.17 -36.91 11.96
N SER A 954 -7.54 -36.76 13.13
CA SER A 954 -7.72 -37.71 14.23
C SER A 954 -9.13 -37.66 14.82
N LYS A 955 -9.69 -38.81 15.22
CA LYS A 955 -11.00 -38.89 15.92
C LYS A 955 -11.09 -37.97 17.14
N LYS A 956 -9.97 -37.75 17.83
CA LYS A 956 -9.88 -36.82 18.98
C LYS A 956 -10.09 -35.37 18.55
N ARG A 957 -9.57 -34.98 17.39
CA ARG A 957 -9.69 -33.63 16.85
C ARG A 957 -11.09 -33.36 16.29
N GLU A 958 -11.73 -34.36 15.67
CA GLU A 958 -13.13 -34.30 15.26
C GLU A 958 -14.07 -34.08 16.46
N GLN A 959 -13.93 -34.90 17.52
CA GLN A 959 -14.73 -34.74 18.74
C GLN A 959 -14.48 -33.36 19.38
N LYS A 960 -13.23 -32.88 19.41
CA LYS A 960 -12.91 -31.55 19.95
C LYS A 960 -13.52 -30.41 19.12
N SER A 961 -13.59 -30.56 17.79
CA SER A 961 -14.26 -29.59 16.90
C SER A 961 -15.75 -29.52 17.22
N LEU A 962 -16.39 -30.68 17.42
CA LEU A 962 -17.78 -30.77 17.82
C LEU A 962 -18.02 -30.10 19.19
N ASP A 963 -17.31 -30.54 20.24
CA ASP A 963 -17.50 -30.03 21.61
C ASP A 963 -17.32 -28.49 21.71
N ARG A 964 -16.36 -27.96 20.92
CA ARG A 964 -16.13 -26.51 20.82
C ARG A 964 -17.27 -25.81 20.10
N THR A 965 -17.69 -26.34 18.97
CA THR A 965 -18.79 -25.77 18.18
C THR A 965 -20.06 -25.72 19.01
N GLU A 966 -20.37 -26.76 19.81
CA GLU A 966 -21.51 -26.75 20.71
C GLU A 966 -21.45 -25.57 21.71
N THR A 967 -20.27 -25.35 22.31
CA THR A 967 -20.06 -24.25 23.27
C THR A 967 -20.18 -22.88 22.60
N LEU A 968 -19.45 -22.67 21.50
CA LEU A 968 -19.38 -21.39 20.79
C LEU A 968 -20.74 -20.98 20.20
N VAL A 969 -21.45 -21.93 19.58
CA VAL A 969 -22.78 -21.69 19.00
C VAL A 969 -23.79 -21.39 20.11
N GLN A 970 -23.74 -22.09 21.24
CA GLN A 970 -24.64 -21.82 22.38
C GLN A 970 -24.43 -20.41 22.95
N GLU A 971 -23.18 -19.98 23.14
CA GLU A 971 -22.88 -18.62 23.60
C GLU A 971 -23.33 -17.54 22.59
N CYS A 972 -23.14 -17.78 21.29
CA CYS A 972 -23.64 -16.89 20.24
C CYS A 972 -25.17 -16.79 20.22
N LEU A 973 -25.88 -17.92 20.42
CA LEU A 973 -27.34 -17.96 20.52
C LEU A 973 -27.85 -17.17 21.72
N ASP A 974 -27.22 -17.34 22.87
CA ASP A 974 -27.60 -16.63 24.09
C ASP A 974 -27.34 -15.13 23.97
N TRP A 975 -26.28 -14.71 23.26
CA TRP A 975 -26.06 -13.31 22.92
C TRP A 975 -27.10 -12.79 21.94
N HIS A 976 -27.38 -13.53 20.87
CA HIS A 976 -28.38 -13.16 19.86
C HIS A 976 -29.75 -12.90 20.49
N ARG A 977 -30.20 -13.79 21.39
CA ARG A 977 -31.49 -13.65 22.10
C ARG A 977 -31.55 -12.42 23.02
N LYS A 978 -30.41 -11.96 23.53
CA LYS A 978 -30.31 -10.76 24.39
C LYS A 978 -30.18 -9.47 23.59
N SER A 979 -29.66 -9.54 22.37
CA SER A 979 -29.42 -8.37 21.54
C SER A 979 -30.70 -7.88 20.86
N GLU A 980 -31.15 -6.68 21.18
CA GLU A 980 -32.33 -6.08 20.54
C GLU A 980 -32.10 -5.80 19.05
N LYS A 981 -30.85 -5.45 18.66
CA LYS A 981 -30.47 -5.19 17.27
C LYS A 981 -30.57 -6.43 16.39
N LEU A 982 -30.21 -7.60 16.93
CA LEU A 982 -30.19 -8.85 16.17
C LEU A 982 -31.52 -9.63 16.27
N SER A 983 -32.20 -9.57 17.42
CA SER A 983 -33.45 -10.34 17.66
C SER A 983 -34.74 -9.55 17.41
N GLY A 984 -34.64 -8.23 17.16
CA GLY A 984 -35.76 -7.35 16.89
C GLY A 984 -36.42 -7.56 15.51
N PRO A 985 -37.51 -6.82 15.21
CA PRO A 985 -38.14 -6.82 13.89
C PRO A 985 -37.15 -6.32 12.83
N GLY A 986 -36.98 -7.05 11.74
CA GLY A 986 -35.94 -6.80 10.72
C GLY A 986 -34.52 -7.23 11.12
N GLY A 987 -34.36 -7.94 12.24
CA GLY A 987 -33.07 -8.44 12.72
C GLY A 987 -32.53 -9.66 11.94
N SER A 988 -31.31 -10.06 12.27
CA SER A 988 -30.55 -11.11 11.58
C SER A 988 -31.14 -12.51 11.78
N SER A 989 -31.08 -13.34 10.74
CA SER A 989 -31.41 -14.77 10.81
C SER A 989 -30.15 -15.64 10.93
N LEU A 990 -30.22 -16.70 11.74
CA LEU A 990 -29.10 -17.60 12.03
C LEU A 990 -29.07 -18.81 11.08
N ILE A 991 -27.89 -19.21 10.64
CA ILE A 991 -27.64 -20.45 9.90
C ILE A 991 -26.78 -21.38 10.76
N ALA A 992 -27.26 -22.60 11.01
CA ALA A 992 -26.58 -23.56 11.87
C ALA A 992 -25.37 -24.21 11.16
N PRO A 993 -24.15 -24.16 11.73
CA PRO A 993 -23.00 -24.85 11.17
C PRO A 993 -23.03 -26.33 11.54
N VAL A 994 -23.15 -27.21 10.55
CA VAL A 994 -23.01 -28.66 10.71
C VAL A 994 -21.55 -29.00 10.52
N VAL A 995 -20.85 -29.32 11.62
CA VAL A 995 -19.42 -29.74 11.64
C VAL A 995 -19.29 -31.25 11.87
N GLY A 996 -18.05 -31.76 11.93
CA GLY A 996 -17.77 -33.18 12.22
C GLY A 996 -16.84 -33.87 11.22
N GLY A 997 -16.18 -33.11 10.34
CA GLY A 997 -15.23 -33.65 9.36
C GLY A 997 -15.84 -34.72 8.45
N TYR A 998 -15.02 -35.71 8.08
CA TYR A 998 -15.38 -36.84 7.22
C TYR A 998 -15.89 -38.04 8.02
N SER A 999 -16.58 -37.78 9.15
CA SER A 999 -17.03 -38.81 10.10
C SER A 999 -18.55 -38.75 10.25
N GLU A 1000 -19.25 -39.73 9.66
CA GLU A 1000 -20.72 -39.86 9.71
C GLU A 1000 -21.23 -39.79 11.16
N LYS A 1001 -20.62 -40.55 12.08
CA LYS A 1001 -20.98 -40.57 13.50
C LYS A 1001 -20.87 -39.19 14.17
N MET A 1002 -19.86 -38.39 13.83
CA MET A 1002 -19.70 -37.06 14.42
C MET A 1002 -20.70 -36.06 13.85
N ARG A 1003 -21.01 -36.18 12.56
CA ARG A 1003 -22.07 -35.40 11.89
C ARG A 1003 -23.44 -35.68 12.47
N GLU A 1004 -23.77 -36.96 12.73
CA GLU A 1004 -25.03 -37.34 13.39
C GLU A 1004 -25.17 -36.70 14.78
N LYS A 1005 -24.10 -36.75 15.59
CA LYS A 1005 -24.09 -36.08 16.90
C LYS A 1005 -24.29 -34.57 16.78
N ALA A 1006 -23.63 -33.92 15.82
CA ALA A 1006 -23.79 -32.49 15.56
C ALA A 1006 -25.26 -32.14 15.23
N ILE A 1007 -25.91 -32.95 14.40
CA ILE A 1007 -27.32 -32.77 14.02
C ILE A 1007 -28.24 -33.02 15.22
N GLU A 1008 -28.01 -34.07 16.01
CA GLU A 1008 -28.79 -34.36 17.21
C GLU A 1008 -28.72 -33.20 18.23
N TRP A 1009 -27.54 -32.60 18.39
CA TRP A 1009 -27.35 -31.43 19.23
C TRP A 1009 -28.08 -30.20 18.66
N LEU A 1010 -27.88 -29.88 17.38
CA LEU A 1010 -28.52 -28.74 16.69
C LEU A 1010 -30.05 -28.82 16.69
N ARG A 1011 -30.63 -30.03 16.67
CA ARG A 1011 -32.09 -30.23 16.74
C ARG A 1011 -32.70 -29.69 18.04
N ARG A 1012 -31.94 -29.62 19.14
CA ARG A 1012 -32.42 -29.08 20.42
C ARG A 1012 -32.75 -27.59 20.34
N THR A 1013 -32.15 -26.88 19.39
CA THR A 1013 -32.32 -25.44 19.15
C THR A 1013 -32.76 -25.15 17.72
N GLU A 1014 -33.41 -26.11 17.05
CA GLU A 1014 -33.81 -26.01 15.64
C GLU A 1014 -34.70 -24.79 15.31
N HIS A 1015 -35.54 -24.36 16.26
CA HIS A 1015 -36.39 -23.19 16.08
C HIS A 1015 -35.59 -21.88 15.95
N ASP A 1016 -34.34 -21.86 16.41
CA ASP A 1016 -33.47 -20.68 16.34
C ASP A 1016 -32.87 -20.45 14.94
N PHE A 1017 -32.80 -21.48 14.09
CA PHE A 1017 -32.10 -21.44 12.82
C PHE A 1017 -33.04 -21.36 11.61
N ALA A 1018 -32.62 -20.64 10.57
CA ALA A 1018 -33.33 -20.54 9.28
C ALA A 1018 -32.90 -21.63 8.27
N GLY A 1019 -31.73 -22.24 8.48
CA GLY A 1019 -31.14 -23.26 7.62
C GLY A 1019 -29.85 -23.83 8.22
N TYR A 1020 -29.21 -24.71 7.47
CA TYR A 1020 -28.00 -25.42 7.88
C TYR A 1020 -26.88 -25.26 6.84
N LEU A 1021 -25.68 -24.92 7.28
CA LEU A 1021 -24.48 -24.86 6.45
C LEU A 1021 -23.61 -26.10 6.75
N ILE A 1022 -23.37 -26.92 5.73
CA ILE A 1022 -22.52 -28.11 5.84
C ILE A 1022 -21.06 -27.66 5.71
N GLU A 1023 -20.33 -27.68 6.82
CA GLU A 1023 -18.98 -27.11 6.92
C GLU A 1023 -17.88 -28.17 7.04
N GLY A 1024 -16.64 -27.81 6.71
CA GLY A 1024 -15.47 -28.67 6.93
C GLY A 1024 -15.34 -29.86 5.95
N LEU A 1025 -15.90 -29.74 4.74
CA LEU A 1025 -15.74 -30.73 3.65
C LEU A 1025 -14.97 -30.19 2.44
N HIS A 1026 -14.68 -28.89 2.39
CA HIS A 1026 -13.89 -28.27 1.33
C HIS A 1026 -12.40 -28.19 1.74
N THR A 1027 -11.48 -28.37 0.79
CA THR A 1027 -10.02 -28.29 1.04
C THR A 1027 -9.44 -26.90 0.84
N TYR A 1028 -10.21 -25.97 0.26
CA TYR A 1028 -9.88 -24.55 0.08
C TYR A 1028 -8.60 -24.25 -0.72
N ASP A 1029 -7.90 -25.28 -1.22
CA ASP A 1029 -6.68 -25.16 -2.02
C ASP A 1029 -7.01 -24.96 -3.52
N PRO A 1030 -6.68 -23.79 -4.11
CA PRO A 1030 -6.93 -23.49 -5.53
C PRO A 1030 -6.30 -24.47 -6.52
N SER A 1031 -5.24 -25.20 -6.11
CA SER A 1031 -4.57 -26.24 -6.89
C SER A 1031 -5.22 -27.63 -6.74
N VAL A 1032 -6.11 -27.79 -5.75
CA VAL A 1032 -6.79 -29.06 -5.39
C VAL A 1032 -8.29 -28.97 -5.68
N VAL A 1033 -8.84 -27.80 -6.03
CA VAL A 1033 -10.24 -27.59 -6.43
C VAL A 1033 -10.74 -28.64 -7.44
N SER A 1034 -9.87 -29.13 -8.33
CA SER A 1034 -10.17 -30.17 -9.32
C SER A 1034 -9.91 -31.63 -8.87
N ARG A 1035 -9.57 -31.88 -7.61
CA ARG A 1035 -9.14 -33.21 -7.08
C ARG A 1035 -10.06 -33.81 -6.03
N LEU A 1036 -11.06 -33.08 -5.54
CA LEU A 1036 -11.95 -33.60 -4.51
C LEU A 1036 -13.03 -34.49 -5.13
N ALA A 1037 -12.72 -35.79 -5.21
CA ALA A 1037 -13.57 -36.78 -5.86
C ALA A 1037 -14.86 -37.00 -5.07
N SER A 1038 -15.98 -37.16 -5.77
CA SER A 1038 -17.29 -37.25 -5.14
C SER A 1038 -17.46 -38.47 -4.24
N GLU A 1039 -16.70 -39.54 -4.49
CA GLU A 1039 -16.62 -40.73 -3.65
C GLU A 1039 -16.16 -40.41 -2.21
N THR A 1040 -15.49 -39.28 -2.01
CA THR A 1040 -15.01 -38.83 -0.70
C THR A 1040 -16.08 -38.04 0.08
N ILE A 1041 -16.88 -37.22 -0.62
CA ILE A 1041 -17.86 -36.32 0.03
C ILE A 1041 -19.23 -36.99 0.20
N LEU A 1042 -19.72 -37.68 -0.83
CA LEU A 1042 -21.09 -38.21 -0.86
C LEU A 1042 -21.43 -39.14 0.30
N PRO A 1043 -20.53 -40.05 0.75
CA PRO A 1043 -20.82 -40.89 1.91
C PRO A 1043 -21.12 -40.11 3.19
N ILE A 1044 -20.69 -38.84 3.27
CA ILE A 1044 -20.92 -37.98 4.43
C ILE A 1044 -22.15 -37.08 4.23
N VAL A 1045 -22.30 -36.49 3.04
CA VAL A 1045 -23.40 -35.55 2.77
C VAL A 1045 -24.75 -36.24 2.67
N ILE A 1046 -24.84 -37.45 2.11
CA ILE A 1046 -26.10 -38.17 1.97
C ILE A 1046 -26.74 -38.47 3.35
N PRO A 1047 -26.04 -39.07 4.33
CA PRO A 1047 -26.60 -39.25 5.68
C PRO A 1047 -26.96 -37.92 6.35
N VAL A 1048 -26.13 -36.88 6.22
CA VAL A 1048 -26.39 -35.54 6.77
C VAL A 1048 -27.71 -34.97 6.22
N CYS A 1049 -27.88 -34.98 4.89
CA CYS A 1049 -29.09 -34.45 4.27
C CYS A 1049 -30.34 -35.25 4.63
N LYS A 1050 -30.23 -36.57 4.83
CA LYS A 1050 -31.34 -37.40 5.34
C LYS A 1050 -31.70 -37.09 6.78
N ALA A 1051 -30.72 -36.74 7.61
CA ALA A 1051 -30.94 -36.41 9.01
C ALA A 1051 -31.40 -34.96 9.23
N LEU A 1052 -31.20 -34.04 8.29
CA LEU A 1052 -31.67 -32.66 8.41
C LEU A 1052 -33.17 -32.51 8.07
N PRO A 1053 -33.91 -31.62 8.76
CA PRO A 1053 -35.31 -31.31 8.45
C PRO A 1053 -35.53 -30.94 6.98
N GLU A 1054 -36.69 -31.30 6.41
CA GLU A 1054 -37.02 -31.03 5.00
C GLU A 1054 -37.52 -29.60 4.78
N GLU A 1055 -38.02 -28.92 5.81
CA GLU A 1055 -38.53 -27.55 5.75
C GLU A 1055 -37.43 -26.48 5.92
N ARG A 1056 -36.15 -26.90 5.97
CA ARG A 1056 -34.99 -26.03 6.15
C ARG A 1056 -34.07 -26.08 4.94
N VAL A 1057 -33.51 -24.92 4.60
CA VAL A 1057 -32.54 -24.79 3.50
C VAL A 1057 -31.18 -25.36 3.92
N ARG A 1058 -30.50 -26.03 2.99
CA ARG A 1058 -29.21 -26.68 3.20
C ARG A 1058 -28.17 -26.03 2.28
N LEU A 1059 -27.14 -25.44 2.86
CA LEU A 1059 -26.09 -24.72 2.15
C LEU A 1059 -24.79 -25.53 2.18
N CYS A 1060 -24.03 -25.50 1.08
CA CYS A 1060 -22.69 -26.08 0.99
C CYS A 1060 -21.80 -25.12 0.19
N PHE A 1061 -20.91 -24.42 0.88
CA PHE A 1061 -20.01 -23.42 0.30
C PHE A 1061 -18.64 -24.02 0.01
N GLY A 1062 -18.02 -23.57 -1.09
CA GLY A 1062 -16.80 -24.14 -1.63
C GLY A 1062 -16.78 -24.12 -3.16
N ALA A 1063 -15.56 -24.09 -3.70
CA ALA A 1063 -15.31 -24.13 -5.13
C ALA A 1063 -15.43 -25.57 -5.65
N TYR A 1064 -16.64 -26.11 -5.66
CA TYR A 1064 -16.89 -27.47 -6.15
C TYR A 1064 -16.96 -27.52 -7.68
N ASP A 1065 -16.41 -28.60 -8.25
CA ASP A 1065 -16.56 -28.90 -9.67
C ASP A 1065 -18.04 -29.08 -10.06
N PRO A 1066 -18.48 -28.65 -11.26
CA PRO A 1066 -19.87 -28.80 -11.71
C PRO A 1066 -20.43 -30.22 -11.58
N THR A 1067 -19.61 -31.25 -11.79
CA THR A 1067 -20.05 -32.65 -11.63
C THR A 1067 -20.38 -32.98 -10.18
N VAL A 1068 -19.52 -32.57 -9.24
CA VAL A 1068 -19.73 -32.73 -7.80
C VAL A 1068 -20.95 -31.93 -7.34
N VAL A 1069 -21.15 -30.72 -7.88
CA VAL A 1069 -22.34 -29.90 -7.59
C VAL A 1069 -23.63 -30.65 -7.93
N LEU A 1070 -23.71 -31.30 -9.10
CA LEU A 1070 -24.90 -32.10 -9.48
C LEU A 1070 -25.16 -33.25 -8.51
N GLU A 1071 -24.12 -33.90 -8.02
CA GLU A 1071 -24.27 -35.01 -7.07
C GLU A 1071 -24.68 -34.53 -5.67
N LEU A 1072 -24.17 -33.37 -5.23
CA LEU A 1072 -24.60 -32.73 -3.98
C LEU A 1072 -26.05 -32.24 -4.07
N VAL A 1073 -26.48 -31.72 -5.23
CA VAL A 1073 -27.89 -31.39 -5.49
C VAL A 1073 -28.76 -32.66 -5.40
N SER A 1074 -28.32 -33.75 -6.01
CA SER A 1074 -29.01 -35.05 -5.97
C SER A 1074 -29.09 -35.61 -4.54
N ALA A 1075 -28.07 -35.33 -3.71
CA ALA A 1075 -28.04 -35.67 -2.29
C ALA A 1075 -28.95 -34.77 -1.42
N GLY A 1076 -29.47 -33.66 -1.97
CA GLY A 1076 -30.44 -32.80 -1.31
C GLY A 1076 -29.89 -31.48 -0.76
N VAL A 1077 -28.72 -31.02 -1.23
CA VAL A 1077 -28.18 -29.67 -0.97
C VAL A 1077 -28.91 -28.63 -1.84
N ASP A 1078 -29.24 -27.47 -1.26
CA ASP A 1078 -30.10 -26.47 -1.88
C ASP A 1078 -29.34 -25.24 -2.41
N VAL A 1079 -28.25 -24.81 -1.75
CA VAL A 1079 -27.58 -23.54 -2.07
C VAL A 1079 -26.05 -23.68 -2.08
N PHE A 1080 -25.43 -23.10 -3.10
CA PHE A 1080 -23.99 -23.08 -3.34
C PHE A 1080 -23.49 -21.64 -3.54
N ASP A 1081 -22.18 -21.43 -3.63
CA ASP A 1081 -21.58 -20.13 -3.89
C ASP A 1081 -20.91 -20.02 -5.28
N THR A 1082 -20.46 -18.82 -5.65
CA THR A 1082 -19.76 -18.56 -6.91
C THR A 1082 -18.23 -18.52 -6.79
N SER A 1083 -17.64 -19.11 -5.74
CA SER A 1083 -16.20 -19.13 -5.54
C SER A 1083 -15.46 -19.94 -6.60
N TYR A 1084 -16.08 -21.00 -7.16
CA TYR A 1084 -15.52 -21.76 -8.28
C TYR A 1084 -15.30 -20.88 -9.52
N ALA A 1085 -16.30 -20.09 -9.90
CA ALA A 1085 -16.20 -19.15 -11.02
C ALA A 1085 -15.08 -18.12 -10.82
N TYR A 1086 -14.93 -17.61 -9.59
CA TYR A 1086 -13.87 -16.68 -9.21
C TYR A 1086 -12.47 -17.31 -9.31
N LEU A 1087 -12.25 -18.49 -8.71
CA LEU A 1087 -10.95 -19.16 -8.76
C LEU A 1087 -10.53 -19.48 -10.19
N LYS A 1088 -11.47 -19.91 -11.04
CA LYS A 1088 -11.21 -20.18 -12.45
C LYS A 1088 -10.81 -18.91 -13.21
N ALA A 1089 -11.52 -17.80 -13.01
CA ALA A 1089 -11.22 -16.54 -13.68
C ALA A 1089 -9.93 -15.88 -13.17
N ALA A 1090 -9.82 -15.68 -11.87
CA ALA A 1090 -8.82 -14.80 -11.26
C ALA A 1090 -7.49 -15.49 -10.93
N GLN A 1091 -7.49 -16.80 -10.68
CA GLN A 1091 -6.28 -17.54 -10.27
C GLN A 1091 -5.77 -18.48 -11.37
N GLN A 1092 -6.68 -19.08 -12.17
CA GLN A 1092 -6.29 -20.05 -13.20
C GLN A 1092 -6.34 -19.50 -14.62
N HIS A 1093 -6.87 -18.28 -14.83
CA HIS A 1093 -7.04 -17.66 -16.15
C HIS A 1093 -7.88 -18.51 -17.13
N ARG A 1094 -8.90 -19.20 -16.61
CA ARG A 1094 -9.77 -20.11 -17.38
C ARG A 1094 -11.19 -19.60 -17.53
N ALA A 1095 -11.69 -19.66 -18.76
CA ALA A 1095 -13.10 -19.46 -19.07
C ALA A 1095 -13.86 -20.78 -18.91
N LEU A 1096 -15.04 -20.76 -18.28
CA LEU A 1096 -15.93 -21.92 -18.23
C LEU A 1096 -16.63 -22.10 -19.58
N ILE A 1097 -16.54 -23.29 -20.18
CA ILE A 1097 -17.13 -23.58 -21.50
C ILE A 1097 -17.85 -24.92 -21.58
N PHE A 1098 -17.98 -25.64 -20.46
CA PHE A 1098 -18.70 -26.92 -20.41
C PHE A 1098 -20.13 -26.78 -20.96
N SER A 1099 -20.54 -27.76 -21.77
CA SER A 1099 -21.88 -27.79 -22.36
C SER A 1099 -22.91 -28.26 -21.34
N VAL A 1100 -24.05 -27.57 -21.31
CA VAL A 1100 -25.22 -27.94 -20.49
C VAL A 1100 -26.40 -28.41 -21.35
N ASP A 1101 -26.21 -28.48 -22.68
CA ASP A 1101 -27.24 -28.90 -23.63
C ASP A 1101 -27.13 -30.40 -23.93
N VAL A 1102 -28.01 -31.18 -23.29
CA VAL A 1102 -28.08 -32.64 -23.44
C VAL A 1102 -28.58 -33.07 -24.83
N SER A 1103 -29.17 -32.16 -25.62
CA SER A 1103 -29.71 -32.45 -26.95
C SER A 1103 -28.70 -32.33 -28.09
N ALA A 1104 -27.54 -31.73 -27.84
CA ALA A 1104 -26.48 -31.57 -28.83
C ALA A 1104 -25.79 -32.92 -29.13
N THR A 1105 -25.85 -33.37 -30.38
CA THR A 1105 -25.29 -34.66 -30.86
C THR A 1105 -23.83 -34.59 -31.31
N HIS A 1106 -23.07 -33.57 -30.88
CA HIS A 1106 -21.67 -33.39 -31.31
C HIS A 1106 -20.71 -34.38 -30.62
N GLU A 1107 -19.62 -34.73 -31.33
CA GLU A 1107 -18.60 -35.68 -30.89
C GLU A 1107 -17.95 -35.24 -29.55
N LEU A 1108 -17.89 -36.19 -28.61
CA LEU A 1108 -17.67 -36.01 -27.17
C LEU A 1108 -16.18 -35.77 -26.78
N GLU A 1109 -15.56 -34.72 -27.30
CA GLU A 1109 -14.20 -34.29 -26.89
C GLU A 1109 -14.10 -32.78 -26.56
N GLU A 1110 -15.20 -32.12 -26.24
CA GLU A 1110 -15.18 -30.70 -25.86
C GLU A 1110 -14.57 -30.51 -24.46
N ASN A 1111 -13.69 -29.51 -24.34
CA ASN A 1111 -13.08 -29.15 -23.06
C ASN A 1111 -14.11 -28.47 -22.15
N THR A 1112 -14.09 -28.73 -20.84
CA THR A 1112 -14.96 -28.05 -19.86
C THR A 1112 -14.54 -26.61 -19.57
N GLU A 1113 -13.28 -26.30 -19.87
CA GLU A 1113 -12.60 -25.05 -19.57
C GLU A 1113 -11.72 -24.62 -20.76
N LEU A 1114 -11.57 -23.32 -20.98
CA LEU A 1114 -10.65 -22.74 -21.95
C LEU A 1114 -9.56 -21.97 -21.21
N ASP A 1115 -8.31 -22.39 -21.36
CA ASP A 1115 -7.14 -21.65 -20.85
C ASP A 1115 -6.87 -20.45 -21.76
N THR A 1116 -7.15 -19.25 -21.26
CA THR A 1116 -7.03 -18.02 -22.05
C THR A 1116 -5.59 -17.65 -22.36
N THR A 1117 -4.60 -18.27 -21.70
CA THR A 1117 -3.17 -18.01 -21.90
C THR A 1117 -2.54 -18.89 -23.00
N ASP A 1118 -3.30 -19.83 -23.57
CA ASP A 1118 -2.81 -20.69 -24.65
C ASP A 1118 -2.64 -19.88 -25.95
N THR A 1119 -1.45 -19.97 -26.55
CA THR A 1119 -1.07 -19.21 -27.75
C THR A 1119 -1.92 -19.55 -28.97
N ARG A 1120 -2.59 -20.70 -28.97
CA ARG A 1120 -3.53 -21.08 -30.04
C ARG A 1120 -4.71 -20.12 -30.16
N TRP A 1121 -5.03 -19.36 -29.10
CA TRP A 1121 -6.11 -18.38 -29.13
C TRP A 1121 -5.69 -17.02 -29.67
N ALA A 1122 -4.40 -16.76 -29.88
CA ALA A 1122 -3.88 -15.45 -30.27
C ALA A 1122 -4.53 -14.87 -31.54
N GLU A 1123 -4.97 -15.73 -32.45
CA GLU A 1123 -5.63 -15.35 -33.71
C GLU A 1123 -7.05 -15.92 -33.84
N ASP A 1124 -7.64 -16.43 -32.75
CA ASP A 1124 -9.02 -16.92 -32.74
C ASP A 1124 -10.01 -15.78 -32.44
N PHE A 1125 -10.62 -15.24 -33.49
CA PHE A 1125 -11.61 -14.15 -33.37
C PHE A 1125 -13.03 -14.61 -32.98
N SER A 1126 -13.23 -15.89 -32.68
CA SER A 1126 -14.51 -16.41 -32.16
C SER A 1126 -14.71 -16.03 -30.68
N PRO A 1127 -15.96 -15.99 -30.17
CA PRO A 1127 -16.22 -15.73 -28.76
C PRO A 1127 -15.71 -16.87 -27.86
N LEU A 1128 -15.59 -16.62 -26.54
CA LEU A 1128 -15.16 -17.64 -25.57
C LEU A 1128 -16.06 -18.89 -25.62
N LEU A 1129 -17.37 -18.69 -25.71
CA LEU A 1129 -18.37 -19.74 -25.89
C LEU A 1129 -19.41 -19.31 -26.94
N ALA A 1130 -19.59 -20.13 -27.97
CA ALA A 1130 -20.58 -19.88 -29.01
C ALA A 1130 -22.01 -19.90 -28.43
N GLY A 1131 -22.84 -18.93 -28.82
CA GLY A 1131 -24.22 -18.81 -28.33
C GLY A 1131 -24.38 -18.20 -26.92
N CYS A 1132 -23.28 -17.89 -26.22
CA CYS A 1132 -23.35 -17.23 -24.93
C CYS A 1132 -23.78 -15.75 -25.04
N SER A 1133 -24.78 -15.35 -24.27
CA SER A 1133 -25.32 -13.98 -24.24
C SER A 1133 -24.61 -13.04 -23.27
N CYS A 1134 -23.48 -13.44 -22.68
CA CYS A 1134 -22.74 -12.57 -21.76
C CYS A 1134 -22.06 -11.43 -22.53
N TYR A 1135 -21.81 -10.30 -21.85
CA TYR A 1135 -21.15 -9.13 -22.44
C TYR A 1135 -19.83 -9.50 -23.12
N THR A 1136 -19.02 -10.33 -22.47
CA THR A 1136 -17.72 -10.78 -22.99
C THR A 1136 -17.85 -11.50 -24.32
N CYS A 1137 -18.72 -12.50 -24.43
CA CYS A 1137 -18.92 -13.25 -25.67
C CYS A 1137 -19.61 -12.44 -26.77
N GLN A 1138 -20.41 -11.43 -26.43
CA GLN A 1138 -21.08 -10.58 -27.41
C GLN A 1138 -20.17 -9.51 -28.01
N LYS A 1139 -19.14 -9.08 -27.28
CA LYS A 1139 -18.32 -7.91 -27.64
C LYS A 1139 -16.86 -8.24 -27.91
N HIS A 1140 -16.36 -9.37 -27.42
CA HIS A 1140 -14.95 -9.68 -27.42
C HIS A 1140 -14.69 -11.11 -27.93
N SER A 1141 -13.51 -11.30 -28.53
CA SER A 1141 -13.03 -12.59 -29.02
C SER A 1141 -12.07 -13.25 -28.05
N LYS A 1142 -11.81 -14.55 -28.25
CA LYS A 1142 -10.73 -15.29 -27.57
C LYS A 1142 -9.37 -14.61 -27.79
N ALA A 1143 -9.06 -14.18 -29.01
CA ALA A 1143 -7.85 -13.44 -29.33
C ALA A 1143 -7.68 -12.17 -28.49
N TYR A 1144 -8.76 -11.41 -28.31
CA TYR A 1144 -8.72 -10.21 -27.50
C TYR A 1144 -8.51 -10.53 -26.01
N VAL A 1145 -9.23 -11.51 -25.47
CA VAL A 1145 -9.05 -11.93 -24.07
C VAL A 1145 -7.64 -12.49 -23.84
N HIS A 1146 -7.12 -13.30 -24.76
CA HIS A 1146 -5.74 -13.80 -24.75
C HIS A 1146 -4.72 -12.66 -24.76
N HIS A 1147 -4.92 -11.67 -25.63
CA HIS A 1147 -4.07 -10.49 -25.69
C HIS A 1147 -4.04 -9.75 -24.35
N LEU A 1148 -5.20 -9.50 -23.73
CA LEU A 1148 -5.28 -8.82 -22.42
C LEU A 1148 -4.51 -9.56 -21.32
N TYR A 1149 -4.56 -10.89 -21.30
CA TYR A 1149 -3.78 -11.67 -20.33
C TYR A 1149 -2.28 -11.64 -20.60
N ASN A 1150 -1.86 -11.68 -21.88
CA ASN A 1150 -0.45 -11.57 -22.25
C ASN A 1150 0.14 -10.17 -21.99
N THR A 1151 -0.65 -9.12 -22.18
CA THR A 1151 -0.25 -7.74 -21.88
C THR A 1151 -0.42 -7.36 -20.42
N ARG A 1152 -0.89 -8.29 -19.56
CA ARG A 1152 -1.14 -8.10 -18.13
C ARG A 1152 -2.13 -6.97 -17.85
N GLU A 1153 -3.12 -6.81 -18.72
CA GLU A 1153 -4.19 -5.83 -18.59
C GLU A 1153 -5.29 -6.30 -17.64
N MET A 1154 -5.68 -5.44 -16.69
CA MET A 1154 -6.69 -5.75 -15.66
C MET A 1154 -8.08 -6.02 -16.23
N LEU A 1155 -8.35 -5.59 -17.47
CA LEU A 1155 -9.60 -5.87 -18.16
C LEU A 1155 -9.80 -7.37 -18.43
N GLY A 1156 -8.73 -8.15 -18.59
CA GLY A 1156 -8.81 -9.60 -18.83
C GLY A 1156 -9.58 -10.35 -17.74
N PRO A 1157 -9.14 -10.28 -16.47
CA PRO A 1157 -9.86 -10.85 -15.33
C PRO A 1157 -11.31 -10.37 -15.17
N ILE A 1158 -11.59 -9.10 -15.49
CA ILE A 1158 -12.95 -8.53 -15.42
C ILE A 1158 -13.87 -9.22 -16.43
N LEU A 1159 -13.45 -9.28 -17.70
CA LEU A 1159 -14.21 -9.93 -18.77
C LEU A 1159 -14.40 -11.42 -18.51
N LEU A 1160 -13.38 -12.09 -17.96
CA LEU A 1160 -13.46 -13.51 -17.65
C LEU A 1160 -14.41 -13.78 -16.48
N MET A 1161 -14.43 -12.91 -15.47
CA MET A 1161 -15.36 -13.02 -14.35
C MET A 1161 -16.82 -12.79 -14.78
N ILE A 1162 -17.07 -11.80 -15.64
CA ILE A 1162 -18.42 -11.57 -16.22
C ILE A 1162 -18.91 -12.81 -16.98
N HIS A 1163 -18.04 -13.42 -17.79
CA HIS A 1163 -18.36 -14.65 -18.53
C HIS A 1163 -18.62 -15.83 -17.58
N ASN A 1164 -17.72 -16.10 -16.64
CA ASN A 1164 -17.82 -17.24 -15.74
C ASN A 1164 -19.04 -17.16 -14.82
N LEU A 1165 -19.38 -15.96 -14.30
CA LEU A 1165 -20.59 -15.77 -13.51
C LEU A 1165 -21.85 -16.04 -14.33
N HIS A 1166 -21.94 -15.46 -15.53
CA HIS A 1166 -23.08 -15.69 -16.42
C HIS A 1166 -23.25 -17.18 -16.76
N HIS A 1167 -22.17 -17.86 -17.14
CA HIS A 1167 -22.19 -19.28 -17.48
C HIS A 1167 -22.65 -20.15 -16.30
N TYR A 1168 -22.14 -19.88 -15.09
CA TYR A 1168 -22.49 -20.63 -13.90
C TYR A 1168 -23.94 -20.38 -13.45
N MET A 1169 -24.47 -19.17 -13.65
CA MET A 1169 -25.88 -18.86 -13.41
C MET A 1169 -26.82 -19.60 -14.35
N GLU A 1170 -26.51 -19.65 -15.65
CA GLU A 1170 -27.29 -20.43 -16.62
C GLU A 1170 -27.20 -21.93 -16.34
N PHE A 1171 -26.03 -22.44 -15.89
CA PHE A 1171 -25.91 -23.82 -15.42
C PHE A 1171 -26.89 -24.15 -14.29
N PHE A 1172 -27.01 -23.30 -13.27
CA PHE A 1172 -27.97 -23.52 -12.17
C PHE A 1172 -29.43 -23.41 -12.61
N LYS A 1173 -29.72 -22.61 -13.64
CA LYS A 1173 -31.05 -22.57 -14.27
C LYS A 1173 -31.35 -23.89 -15.00
N THR A 1174 -30.37 -24.46 -15.71
CA THR A 1174 -30.47 -25.77 -16.34
C THR A 1174 -30.61 -26.89 -15.32
N ILE A 1175 -29.90 -26.82 -14.18
CA ILE A 1175 -30.10 -27.74 -13.04
C ILE A 1175 -31.57 -27.70 -12.62
N ARG A 1176 -32.12 -26.51 -12.30
CA ARG A 1176 -33.53 -26.39 -11.86
C ARG A 1176 -34.51 -26.98 -12.88
N HIS A 1177 -34.26 -26.82 -14.17
CA HIS A 1177 -35.06 -27.43 -15.23
C HIS A 1177 -35.03 -28.97 -15.17
N HIS A 1178 -33.83 -29.56 -15.06
CA HIS A 1178 -33.67 -31.02 -15.00
C HIS A 1178 -34.19 -31.60 -13.68
N VAL A 1179 -34.06 -30.88 -12.55
CA VAL A 1179 -34.69 -31.28 -11.30
C VAL A 1179 -36.21 -31.26 -11.44
N ALA A 1180 -36.80 -30.27 -12.10
CA ALA A 1180 -38.26 -30.21 -12.30
C ALA A 1180 -38.79 -31.37 -13.15
N GLN A 1181 -37.96 -31.91 -14.04
CA GLN A 1181 -38.29 -33.02 -14.94
C GLN A 1181 -37.81 -34.39 -14.44
N ASP A 1182 -37.13 -34.45 -13.30
CA ASP A 1182 -36.44 -35.63 -12.77
C ASP A 1182 -35.42 -36.27 -13.75
N THR A 1183 -34.76 -35.44 -14.56
CA THR A 1183 -33.78 -35.83 -15.59
C THR A 1183 -32.35 -35.43 -15.26
N LEU A 1184 -32.05 -35.01 -14.03
CA LEU A 1184 -30.70 -34.58 -13.62
C LEU A 1184 -29.59 -35.63 -13.86
N PRO A 1185 -29.84 -36.96 -13.74
CA PRO A 1185 -28.85 -37.97 -14.12
C PRO A 1185 -28.39 -37.88 -15.58
N GLN A 1186 -29.24 -37.42 -16.50
CA GLN A 1186 -28.88 -37.26 -17.92
C GLN A 1186 -27.89 -36.11 -18.10
N LEU A 1187 -28.10 -34.99 -17.40
CA LEU A 1187 -27.17 -33.85 -17.40
C LEU A 1187 -25.82 -34.22 -16.77
N ARG A 1188 -25.85 -35.01 -15.69
CA ARG A 1188 -24.62 -35.54 -15.06
C ARG A 1188 -23.84 -36.43 -16.02
N ASP A 1189 -24.52 -37.39 -16.64
CA ASP A 1189 -23.89 -38.32 -17.59
C ASP A 1189 -23.39 -37.60 -18.85
N HIS A 1190 -24.00 -36.46 -19.21
CA HIS A 1190 -23.53 -35.60 -20.28
C HIS A 1190 -22.24 -34.86 -19.89
N LEU A 1191 -22.20 -34.22 -18.71
CA LEU A 1191 -21.02 -33.50 -18.23
C LEU A 1191 -19.82 -34.42 -17.94
N SER A 1192 -20.07 -35.63 -17.42
CA SER A 1192 -18.99 -36.58 -17.12
C SER A 1192 -18.26 -37.12 -18.36
N ARG A 1193 -18.84 -36.96 -19.55
CA ARG A 1193 -18.22 -37.32 -20.82
C ARG A 1193 -17.37 -36.19 -21.42
N GLN A 1194 -17.42 -34.97 -20.87
CA GLN A 1194 -16.64 -33.83 -21.36
C GLN A 1194 -15.22 -33.86 -20.77
N ARG A 1195 -14.24 -33.32 -21.53
CA ARG A 1195 -12.82 -33.38 -21.14
C ARG A 1195 -12.46 -32.24 -20.19
N THR A 1196 -12.02 -32.57 -18.98
CA THR A 1196 -11.45 -31.56 -18.06
C THR A 1196 -10.00 -31.26 -18.42
N LEU A 1197 -9.62 -29.98 -18.46
CA LEU A 1197 -8.21 -29.59 -18.60
C LEU A 1197 -7.39 -30.08 -17.40
N PRO A 1198 -6.09 -30.41 -17.58
CA PRO A 1198 -5.22 -30.83 -16.48
C PRO A 1198 -5.15 -29.74 -15.39
N PRO A 1199 -4.75 -30.10 -14.15
CA PRO A 1199 -4.59 -29.14 -13.05
C PRO A 1199 -3.70 -27.98 -13.47
N TYR A 1200 -4.07 -26.77 -13.06
CA TYR A 1200 -3.22 -25.60 -13.25
C TYR A 1200 -1.92 -25.81 -12.48
N VAL A 1201 -0.79 -25.82 -13.18
CA VAL A 1201 0.56 -25.81 -12.59
C VAL A 1201 1.07 -24.40 -12.71
N GLU A 1202 1.31 -23.75 -11.57
CA GLU A 1202 1.91 -22.42 -11.52
C GLU A 1202 3.25 -22.46 -12.26
N LYS A 1203 3.34 -21.78 -13.41
CA LYS A 1203 4.62 -21.62 -14.10
C LYS A 1203 5.47 -20.75 -13.18
N GLN A 1204 6.39 -21.37 -12.42
CA GLN A 1204 7.46 -20.61 -11.79
C GLN A 1204 8.18 -19.86 -12.92
N ASP A 1205 8.07 -18.54 -12.92
CA ASP A 1205 8.89 -17.67 -13.75
C ASP A 1205 10.34 -17.99 -13.42
N LYS A 1206 10.94 -18.88 -14.20
CA LYS A 1206 12.38 -19.04 -14.26
C LYS A 1206 12.92 -17.72 -14.79
N LYS A 1207 13.26 -16.80 -13.87
CA LYS A 1207 14.26 -15.78 -14.14
C LYS A 1207 15.47 -16.49 -14.72
N GLN A 1208 15.66 -16.38 -16.03
CA GLN A 1208 16.88 -16.78 -16.71
C GLN A 1208 18.00 -15.89 -16.15
N ALA A 1209 18.65 -16.35 -15.09
CA ALA A 1209 20.02 -15.99 -14.83
C ALA A 1209 20.84 -16.63 -15.94
N ILE A 1210 21.37 -15.81 -16.84
CA ILE A 1210 22.41 -16.20 -17.80
C ILE A 1210 23.62 -16.63 -16.97
N PRO A 1211 24.07 -17.90 -16.99
CA PRO A 1211 25.34 -18.27 -16.40
C PRO A 1211 26.42 -17.99 -17.44
N MET A 1212 27.38 -17.13 -17.10
CA MET A 1212 28.64 -17.03 -17.83
C MET A 1212 29.31 -18.41 -17.93
N GLY A 1213 29.89 -18.67 -19.10
CA GLY A 1213 30.22 -19.99 -19.64
C GLY A 1213 31.05 -20.94 -18.78
N ARG A 1214 30.74 -22.23 -18.94
CA ARG A 1214 31.72 -23.33 -18.93
C ARG A 1214 31.29 -24.39 -19.96
N LYS A 1215 32.29 -24.89 -20.68
CA LYS A 1215 32.23 -25.80 -21.85
C LYS A 1215 31.65 -27.20 -21.55
N GLU A 1216 31.13 -27.80 -22.63
CA GLU A 1216 30.98 -29.25 -22.93
C GLU A 1216 29.96 -30.01 -22.06
N SER A 1217 29.13 -30.96 -22.54
CA SER A 1217 29.06 -31.79 -23.75
C SER A 1217 27.62 -32.30 -23.95
N SER A 1218 27.26 -32.65 -25.19
CA SER A 1218 25.95 -33.16 -25.63
C SER A 1218 25.62 -34.58 -25.12
N PRO A 1219 24.37 -34.87 -24.69
CA PRO A 1219 23.86 -36.24 -24.60
C PRO A 1219 22.81 -36.57 -25.69
N PRO A 1220 22.58 -37.88 -25.95
CA PRO A 1220 22.02 -38.41 -27.19
C PRO A 1220 20.49 -38.62 -27.15
N GLU A 1221 19.91 -38.77 -28.35
CA GLU A 1221 18.54 -39.19 -28.61
C GLU A 1221 18.27 -40.64 -28.15
N GLU A 1222 17.11 -40.89 -27.52
CA GLU A 1222 16.53 -42.24 -27.41
C GLU A 1222 15.02 -42.28 -27.69
N VAL A 1223 14.66 -43.39 -28.31
CA VAL A 1223 13.43 -43.85 -29.00
C VAL A 1223 12.46 -44.52 -27.99
N PRO A 1224 11.15 -44.72 -28.30
CA PRO A 1224 10.11 -45.05 -27.32
C PRO A 1224 10.16 -46.50 -26.79
N ALA A 1225 9.73 -46.68 -25.54
CA ALA A 1225 9.64 -47.96 -24.86
C ALA A 1225 8.23 -48.59 -24.96
N GLU A 1226 8.07 -49.51 -25.92
CA GLU A 1226 7.29 -50.74 -25.70
C GLU A 1226 8.28 -51.83 -25.20
N ASP A 1227 7.79 -52.85 -24.49
CA ASP A 1227 8.51 -54.01 -23.96
C ASP A 1227 9.31 -53.89 -22.65
N LEU A 1228 8.60 -53.67 -21.53
CA LEU A 1228 9.15 -53.88 -20.18
C LEU A 1228 8.27 -54.74 -19.26
N GLU A 1229 7.57 -55.72 -19.83
CA GLU A 1229 6.76 -56.69 -19.07
C GLU A 1229 7.45 -58.04 -18.76
N GLU A 1230 8.71 -58.29 -19.18
CA GLU A 1230 9.24 -59.68 -19.14
C GLU A 1230 10.58 -59.95 -18.44
N LYS A 1231 11.19 -59.03 -17.67
CA LYS A 1231 12.58 -59.26 -17.16
C LYS A 1231 12.91 -59.00 -15.70
N LEU A 1232 11.94 -58.84 -14.80
CA LEU A 1232 12.23 -58.71 -13.35
C LEU A 1232 11.70 -59.83 -12.45
N THR A 1233 11.27 -60.96 -13.02
CA THR A 1233 11.14 -62.24 -12.33
C THR A 1233 12.29 -63.18 -12.69
N LYS A 1234 13.53 -62.91 -12.22
CA LYS A 1234 14.58 -63.92 -11.93
C LYS A 1234 15.94 -63.27 -11.62
N LYS A 1235 16.19 -63.02 -10.33
CA LYS A 1235 17.46 -63.24 -9.58
C LYS A 1235 17.38 -62.38 -8.31
N GLN A 1236 17.14 -62.83 -7.08
CA GLN A 1236 17.31 -64.15 -6.46
C GLN A 1236 18.51 -64.94 -7.01
N ARG A 1237 19.71 -64.46 -6.68
CA ARG A 1237 20.87 -65.24 -6.20
C ARG A 1237 22.16 -64.44 -6.39
N SER A 1238 22.54 -63.68 -5.37
CA SER A 1238 23.89 -63.54 -4.80
C SER A 1238 23.90 -62.36 -3.84
#